data_AF-A0A9W9G9G2-F1
#
_entry.id   AF-A0A9W9G9G2-F1
#
_cell.length_a   1.000
_cell.length_b   1.000
_cell.length_c   1.000
_cell.angle_alpha   90.00
_cell.angle_beta   90.00
_cell.angle_gamma   90.00
#
_symmetry.space_group_name_H-M   'P 1'
#
loop_
_entity.id
_entity.type
_entity.pdbx_description
1 polymer ?
#
loop_
_entity_poly.entity_id
_entity_poly.type
_entity_poly.pdbx_seq_one_letter_code
_entity_poly.pdbx_strand_id
1 'polypeptide(L)'
;MLVSWSIVLVLALTGLGDALPPASSRSSQPKPHTTPATRPTVYSKVPVSSITSKPSTKYASVSQSATSSASSASVGFAASGDWLAVSCDVHNNSYPFAEQWKKADGDEAWNQTMAGWRTYLQDPNVVQKSFDAWLWNALGAGDQPRCFDTDTNGCNPQGCVAKYTPAGNLMMDNLSGINQFIHTVEKSISDAKQTVQGMIGAFVETFTALPSKVNEQIFKTILDALTFGVTIASAVAWNVLIKQAKWFKVDDWRGASKDVFSGSVAFSMTAPKDNMKSIDPYQQTKDLLSAFAEQFMDATSESVADYLKETMWAKNQSAQEQLSSIVTDGLGYDLRSLPATSSDLQGAINQLFFARILGQAWKLSTVAMNPFILRVDRSKYKCGDPVSVPSKKTDQTGFNLGKWMNSETAAKTQWCDPQGNAWFLLNGKYTGGITDGESDYDVIVGDVQQVFGTLAGGDIDTLNGKDWAGITIEAIIKSSWGAFLANGNKNGYQMIESSSLQLSTEFDKVEDGGLPFIAGIETPGFFNLTICFDPYEAVENLIYRKSPICGESPKQDGYMSKAPNSAGYTSGACTIHVTEYQPNHPDLNLLDQYQLAVTVFDDAKQQLAYATKQPVDPAIKILDKTSKLPYDLVISTDRDDHKSVCFWYADQWWCDSDAAHECNFGQYDGGKREGDCKFTCNDPGDKAGPPPVAPPGNVVDANLGTNATGDGITLAKTYSAGKCDVMVRQYQANEMSNDLNPSNDHALELTLWDAKGDLIAYTVKTTAPPKTWVNVQGPLPYIVQCANGDGDGEMSCQYADQSWTTNKNWKNGERYDYWHFACA
;
A
#
# COMPACT_ATOMS: atom_id res chain seq x y z
N MET A 1 29.42 -2.80 -28.92
CA MET A 1 30.05 -2.24 -27.72
C MET A 1 29.49 -3.00 -26.53
N LEU A 2 30.30 -3.94 -26.04
CA LEU A 2 30.05 -4.83 -24.92
C LEU A 2 30.83 -4.30 -23.70
N VAL A 3 30.41 -4.78 -22.52
CA VAL A 3 31.12 -4.83 -21.21
C VAL A 3 30.53 -3.92 -20.13
N SER A 4 29.84 -4.54 -19.16
CA SER A 4 30.23 -4.53 -17.73
C SER A 4 29.01 -4.61 -16.77
N TRP A 5 28.52 -5.81 -16.46
CA TRP A 5 27.73 -6.11 -15.25
C TRP A 5 28.03 -7.56 -14.84
N SER A 6 28.98 -7.78 -13.91
CA SER A 6 29.21 -9.05 -13.17
C SER A 6 30.36 -8.92 -12.16
N ILE A 7 30.20 -8.18 -11.04
CA ILE A 7 31.09 -8.27 -9.87
C ILE A 7 30.32 -7.94 -8.59
N VAL A 8 29.64 -8.92 -7.98
CA VAL A 8 29.37 -8.97 -6.52
C VAL A 8 29.31 -10.42 -6.00
N LEU A 9 29.01 -11.43 -6.83
CA LEU A 9 28.82 -12.82 -6.36
C LEU A 9 30.10 -13.70 -6.28
N VAL A 10 31.32 -13.15 -6.36
CA VAL A 10 32.57 -13.95 -6.44
C VAL A 10 33.44 -13.91 -5.17
N LEU A 11 33.15 -13.07 -4.17
CA LEU A 11 34.04 -12.93 -3.01
C LEU A 11 33.73 -13.82 -1.80
N ALA A 12 32.75 -14.73 -1.88
CA ALA A 12 32.41 -15.64 -0.76
C ALA A 12 32.88 -17.09 -0.91
N LEU A 13 33.61 -17.47 -1.97
CA LEU A 13 33.93 -18.90 -2.24
C LEU A 13 35.41 -19.26 -2.47
N THR A 14 36.37 -18.37 -2.21
CA THR A 14 37.79 -18.75 -2.27
C THR A 14 38.58 -18.15 -1.10
N GLY A 15 38.76 -18.90 -0.02
CA GLY A 15 39.58 -18.42 1.10
C GLY A 15 39.69 -19.31 2.32
N LEU A 16 39.82 -20.64 2.20
CA LEU A 16 40.29 -21.48 3.29
C LEU A 16 41.18 -22.61 2.74
N GLY A 17 42.49 -22.37 2.74
CA GLY A 17 43.54 -23.37 2.53
C GLY A 17 44.54 -23.31 3.69
N ASP A 18 44.54 -24.38 4.47
CA ASP A 18 45.60 -24.92 5.33
C ASP A 18 46.24 -24.04 6.43
N ALA A 19 45.88 -24.32 7.69
CA ALA A 19 46.77 -24.98 8.68
C ALA A 19 46.18 -24.93 10.11
N LEU A 20 45.69 -26.07 10.61
CA LEU A 20 45.48 -26.29 12.05
C LEU A 20 46.50 -27.32 12.57
N PRO A 21 47.16 -27.11 13.72
CA PRO A 21 47.90 -28.16 14.42
C PRO A 21 46.96 -29.05 15.25
N PRO A 22 47.37 -30.30 15.58
CA PRO A 22 46.45 -31.35 15.99
C PRO A 22 46.02 -31.29 17.46
N ALA A 23 44.82 -31.83 17.68
CA ALA A 23 44.13 -31.98 18.95
C ALA A 23 44.93 -32.79 20.00
N SER A 24 44.85 -32.32 21.25
CA SER A 24 45.15 -33.10 22.45
C SER A 24 43.83 -33.65 23.02
N SER A 25 43.75 -34.97 23.04
CA SER A 25 42.66 -35.76 23.62
C SER A 25 42.57 -35.62 25.14
N ARG A 26 41.36 -35.47 25.68
CA ARG A 26 41.04 -35.96 27.02
C ARG A 26 39.64 -36.51 27.13
N SER A 27 39.63 -37.84 27.26
CA SER A 27 38.58 -38.72 27.75
C SER A 27 38.06 -38.28 29.12
N SER A 28 36.73 -38.25 29.30
CA SER A 28 36.05 -39.00 30.37
C SER A 28 34.52 -38.86 30.28
N GLN A 29 33.86 -39.99 30.00
CA GLN A 29 32.48 -40.31 30.36
C GLN A 29 32.45 -40.88 31.81
N PRO A 30 31.29 -41.26 32.41
CA PRO A 30 30.13 -40.45 32.78
C PRO A 30 29.70 -40.79 34.26
N LYS A 31 28.67 -40.15 34.81
CA LYS A 31 27.51 -40.84 35.47
C LYS A 31 26.55 -39.89 36.22
N PRO A 32 25.29 -40.32 36.40
CA PRO A 32 24.13 -39.46 36.62
C PRO A 32 23.70 -39.40 38.09
N HIS A 33 22.92 -38.37 38.43
CA HIS A 33 21.95 -38.49 39.52
C HIS A 33 20.63 -37.85 39.14
N THR A 34 19.64 -38.72 38.94
CA THR A 34 18.21 -38.47 39.01
C THR A 34 17.78 -38.37 40.47
N THR A 35 17.04 -37.32 40.84
CA THR A 35 15.73 -37.46 41.53
C THR A 35 14.96 -36.13 41.53
N PRO A 36 13.61 -36.18 41.56
CA PRO A 36 12.72 -35.06 41.26
C PRO A 36 12.27 -34.36 42.54
N ALA A 37 11.90 -33.08 42.48
CA ALA A 37 10.84 -32.54 43.34
C ALA A 37 10.46 -31.09 42.98
N THR A 38 9.15 -30.94 42.75
CA THR A 38 8.28 -29.88 43.30
C THR A 38 8.51 -28.41 42.95
N ARG A 39 7.48 -27.86 42.29
CA ARG A 39 7.03 -26.46 42.36
C ARG A 39 7.02 -25.95 43.81
N PRO A 40 7.49 -24.70 44.05
CA PRO A 40 6.66 -23.80 44.83
C PRO A 40 6.60 -22.39 44.25
N THR A 41 5.38 -21.89 44.14
CA THR A 41 5.00 -20.49 44.18
C THR A 41 5.40 -19.87 45.53
N VAL A 42 6.35 -18.93 45.57
CA VAL A 42 6.46 -17.94 46.65
C VAL A 42 7.00 -16.62 46.09
N TYR A 43 6.16 -15.59 46.17
CA TYR A 43 6.55 -14.18 46.14
C TYR A 43 7.57 -13.89 47.26
N SER A 44 8.76 -13.39 46.92
CA SER A 44 9.69 -12.83 47.91
C SER A 44 10.12 -11.44 47.50
N LYS A 45 9.58 -10.45 48.20
CA LYS A 45 10.08 -9.07 48.23
C LYS A 45 11.40 -9.06 48.98
N VAL A 46 12.46 -8.53 48.37
CA VAL A 46 13.74 -8.25 49.02
C VAL A 46 14.10 -6.78 48.76
N PRO A 47 14.67 -6.06 49.75
CA PRO A 47 14.44 -4.64 49.93
C PRO A 47 15.44 -3.74 49.18
N VAL A 48 14.92 -2.63 48.67
CA VAL A 48 15.70 -1.51 48.14
C VAL A 48 16.48 -0.87 49.30
N SER A 49 17.80 -1.08 49.32
CA SER A 49 18.70 -0.35 50.21
C SER A 49 18.92 1.05 49.64
N SER A 50 18.30 2.03 50.28
CA SER A 50 18.44 3.45 50.01
C SER A 50 19.71 3.98 50.66
N ILE A 51 20.76 4.21 49.86
CA ILE A 51 21.90 5.02 50.32
C ILE A 51 21.49 6.48 50.23
N THR A 52 21.24 7.04 51.41
CA THR A 52 20.97 8.45 51.65
C THR A 52 22.32 9.16 51.83
N SER A 53 22.68 10.07 50.92
CA SER A 53 23.69 11.10 51.21
C SER A 53 23.00 12.47 51.23
N LYS A 54 22.94 13.06 52.43
CA LYS A 54 22.43 14.41 52.66
C LYS A 54 23.48 15.47 52.27
N PRO A 55 23.03 16.70 51.95
CA PRO A 55 23.78 17.69 51.20
C PRO A 55 24.57 18.65 52.10
N SER A 56 25.68 19.17 51.60
CA SER A 56 26.27 20.40 52.14
C SER A 56 27.21 21.04 51.12
N THR A 57 26.73 22.07 50.43
CA THR A 57 27.43 23.37 50.41
C THR A 57 26.48 24.45 49.90
N LYS A 58 26.28 25.46 50.74
CA LYS A 58 25.64 26.73 50.42
C LYS A 58 26.36 27.39 49.24
N TYR A 59 25.64 27.73 48.19
CA TYR A 59 26.04 28.79 47.26
C TYR A 59 25.01 29.92 47.34
N ALA A 60 25.53 31.11 47.57
CA ALA A 60 24.77 32.34 47.69
C ALA A 60 24.07 32.67 46.37
N SER A 61 22.80 33.04 46.45
CA SER A 61 22.04 33.64 45.36
C SER A 61 22.59 35.04 45.08
N VAL A 62 23.33 35.18 43.97
CA VAL A 62 23.58 36.48 43.35
C VAL A 62 22.61 36.61 42.19
N SER A 63 21.57 37.43 42.36
CA SER A 63 20.81 37.96 41.22
C SER A 63 21.70 38.93 40.47
N GLN A 64 22.24 38.49 39.34
CA GLN A 64 22.76 39.37 38.31
C GLN A 64 21.85 39.24 37.08
N SER A 65 21.08 40.29 36.81
CA SER A 65 20.61 40.59 35.46
C SER A 65 21.84 40.96 34.64
N ALA A 66 22.42 39.97 33.97
CA ALA A 66 23.44 40.17 32.96
C ALA A 66 22.75 40.17 31.58
N THR A 67 22.68 41.34 30.94
CA THR A 67 22.67 41.41 29.48
C THR A 67 23.97 40.77 28.98
N SER A 68 23.89 39.50 28.58
CA SER A 68 24.99 38.72 28.05
C SER A 68 25.36 39.24 26.65
N SER A 69 26.51 39.90 26.55
CA SER A 69 27.24 39.97 25.28
C SER A 69 27.59 38.55 24.86
N ALA A 70 27.02 38.07 23.76
CA ALA A 70 27.30 36.75 23.20
C ALA A 70 28.80 36.58 22.93
N SER A 71 29.49 35.80 23.76
CA SER A 71 30.79 35.26 23.37
C SER A 71 30.50 34.22 22.29
N SER A 72 30.88 34.50 21.04
CA SER A 72 30.76 33.54 19.95
C SER A 72 31.44 32.22 20.36
N ALA A 73 30.66 31.16 20.55
CA ALA A 73 31.21 29.85 20.83
C ALA A 73 32.13 29.46 19.66
N SER A 74 33.41 29.16 19.95
CA SER A 74 34.35 28.76 18.91
C SER A 74 34.10 27.30 18.52
N VAL A 75 33.68 27.08 17.27
CA VAL A 75 33.60 25.73 16.68
C VAL A 75 34.92 25.38 15.97
N GLY A 76 35.25 24.09 15.93
CA GLY A 76 36.50 23.53 15.40
C GLY A 76 36.52 23.31 13.89
N PHE A 77 35.57 23.89 13.15
CA PHE A 77 35.48 23.83 11.69
C PHE A 77 35.15 25.22 11.12
N ALA A 78 35.32 25.39 9.80
CA ALA A 78 34.97 26.62 9.13
C ALA A 78 33.45 26.85 9.22
N ALA A 79 33.05 27.89 9.94
CA ALA A 79 31.66 28.21 10.20
C ALA A 79 31.37 29.70 9.99
N SER A 80 30.18 30.00 9.46
CA SER A 80 29.66 31.35 9.24
C SER A 80 28.13 31.35 9.25
N GLY A 81 27.51 32.53 9.34
CA GLY A 81 26.05 32.68 9.31
C GLY A 81 25.43 32.94 10.69
N ASP A 82 24.10 33.08 10.69
CA ASP A 82 23.34 33.57 11.84
C ASP A 82 23.23 32.52 12.96
N TRP A 83 23.29 31.22 12.63
CA TRP A 83 23.22 30.11 13.59
C TRP A 83 24.26 30.18 14.72
N LEU A 84 25.40 30.85 14.50
CA LEU A 84 26.45 31.08 15.51
C LEU A 84 26.03 32.07 16.61
N ALA A 85 25.06 32.95 16.33
CA ALA A 85 24.63 34.04 17.20
C ALA A 85 23.24 33.80 17.83
N VAL A 86 22.55 32.72 17.48
CA VAL A 86 21.23 32.40 18.02
C VAL A 86 21.31 32.15 19.53
N SER A 87 20.34 32.69 20.28
CA SER A 87 20.21 32.47 21.73
C SER A 87 19.64 31.08 22.05
N CYS A 88 20.01 30.52 23.19
CA CYS A 88 19.44 29.25 23.69
C CYS A 88 17.92 29.30 23.94
N ASP A 89 17.28 30.48 23.91
CA ASP A 89 15.82 30.61 24.01
C ASP A 89 15.05 29.83 22.92
N VAL A 90 15.72 29.46 21.82
CA VAL A 90 15.13 28.60 20.78
C VAL A 90 14.90 27.16 21.24
N HIS A 91 15.62 26.66 22.25
CA HIS A 91 15.35 25.37 22.92
C HIS A 91 14.23 25.51 23.95
N ASN A 92 13.09 26.01 23.50
CA ASN A 92 11.90 26.04 24.31
C ASN A 92 11.08 24.78 23.99
N ASN A 93 10.89 23.92 24.99
CA ASN A 93 10.05 22.72 24.89
C ASN A 93 8.58 23.02 24.49
N SER A 94 8.18 24.30 24.46
CA SER A 94 6.88 24.74 23.93
C SER A 94 6.81 24.71 22.39
N TYR A 95 7.95 24.64 21.70
CA TYR A 95 8.02 24.51 20.24
C TYR A 95 8.30 23.04 19.85
N PRO A 96 7.66 22.52 18.78
CA PRO A 96 8.08 21.27 18.14
C PRO A 96 9.55 21.35 17.73
N PHE A 97 10.27 20.23 17.78
CA PHE A 97 11.72 20.22 17.56
C PHE A 97 12.11 20.75 16.17
N ALA A 98 11.34 20.44 15.12
CA ALA A 98 11.52 21.01 13.79
C ALA A 98 11.45 22.55 13.75
N GLU A 99 10.62 23.18 14.59
CA GLU A 99 10.58 24.63 14.71
C GLU A 99 11.80 25.18 15.45
N GLN A 100 12.30 24.46 16.47
CA GLN A 100 13.55 24.80 17.14
C GLN A 100 14.74 24.73 16.17
N TRP A 101 14.79 23.67 15.36
CA TRP A 101 15.79 23.45 14.30
C TRP A 101 15.81 24.61 13.30
N LYS A 102 14.64 24.97 12.76
CA LYS A 102 14.51 26.09 11.84
C LYS A 102 14.92 27.42 12.46
N LYS A 103 14.51 27.70 13.70
CA LYS A 103 14.87 28.94 14.41
C LYS A 103 16.34 29.04 14.77
N ALA A 104 17.02 27.89 14.90
CA ALA A 104 18.45 27.83 15.13
C ALA A 104 19.26 27.92 13.82
N ASP A 105 18.60 28.02 12.65
CA ASP A 105 19.25 27.92 11.34
C ASP A 105 20.06 26.61 11.22
N GLY A 106 19.42 25.51 11.65
CA GLY A 106 20.03 24.20 11.79
C GLY A 106 20.52 23.59 10.47
N ASP A 107 19.84 23.85 9.36
CA ASP A 107 20.23 23.30 8.04
C ASP A 107 21.56 23.88 7.56
N GLU A 108 21.75 25.20 7.66
CA GLU A 108 23.01 25.85 7.29
C GLU A 108 24.14 25.37 8.20
N ALA A 109 23.89 25.32 9.51
CA ALA A 109 24.85 24.81 10.48
C ALA A 109 25.24 23.34 10.17
N TRP A 110 24.28 22.50 9.79
CA TRP A 110 24.50 21.10 9.47
C TRP A 110 25.31 20.93 8.18
N ASN A 111 25.01 21.72 7.15
CA ASN A 111 25.75 21.72 5.88
C ASN A 111 27.23 22.08 6.10
N GLN A 112 27.50 23.12 6.90
CA GLN A 112 28.86 23.52 7.25
C GLN A 112 29.57 22.44 8.09
N THR A 113 28.84 21.81 9.02
CA THR A 113 29.33 20.68 9.81
C THR A 113 29.73 19.50 8.92
N MET A 114 28.89 19.11 7.96
CA MET A 114 29.20 18.02 7.02
C MET A 114 30.36 18.37 6.08
N ALA A 115 30.49 19.63 5.68
CA ALA A 115 31.66 20.09 4.94
C ALA A 115 32.94 19.95 5.78
N GLY A 116 32.91 20.38 7.05
CA GLY A 116 34.00 20.20 8.00
C GLY A 116 34.39 18.74 8.20
N TRP A 117 33.40 17.85 8.30
CA TRP A 117 33.62 16.41 8.41
C TRP A 117 34.32 15.82 7.18
N ARG A 118 33.90 16.20 5.98
CA ARG A 118 34.55 15.76 4.74
C ARG A 118 36.00 16.22 4.66
N THR A 119 36.31 17.43 5.12
CA THR A 119 37.69 17.91 5.23
C THR A 119 38.49 17.10 6.25
N TYR A 120 37.91 16.79 7.42
CA TYR A 120 38.54 15.94 8.44
C TYR A 120 38.91 14.56 7.89
N LEU A 121 38.02 13.93 7.12
CA LEU A 121 38.26 12.60 6.51
C LEU A 121 39.39 12.59 5.47
N GLN A 122 39.77 13.75 4.94
CA GLN A 122 40.86 13.88 3.96
C GLN A 122 42.25 14.01 4.61
N ASP A 123 42.34 14.22 5.94
CA ASP A 123 43.63 14.35 6.62
C ASP A 123 44.23 12.96 6.91
N PRO A 124 45.37 12.59 6.28
CA PRO A 124 45.99 11.29 6.49
C PRO A 124 46.63 11.13 7.88
N ASN A 125 46.80 12.21 8.65
CA ASN A 125 47.49 12.19 9.95
C ASN A 125 46.55 12.06 11.14
N VAL A 126 45.24 12.05 10.90
CA VAL A 126 44.25 12.08 11.97
C VAL A 126 43.74 10.67 12.28
N VAL A 127 43.72 10.31 13.57
CA VAL A 127 43.07 9.08 14.04
C VAL A 127 41.58 9.21 13.72
N GLN A 128 41.08 8.36 12.83
CA GLN A 128 39.67 8.41 12.41
C GLN A 128 38.76 8.15 13.62
N LYS A 129 38.05 9.21 14.04
CA LYS A 129 36.93 9.14 14.98
C LYS A 129 35.66 8.79 14.18
N SER A 130 34.61 8.36 14.86
CA SER A 130 33.25 8.38 14.28
C SER A 130 32.76 9.83 14.14
N PHE A 131 31.74 10.07 13.32
CA PHE A 131 31.24 11.43 13.07
C PHE A 131 30.69 12.07 14.35
N ASP A 132 29.97 11.33 15.17
CA ASP A 132 29.45 11.79 16.47
C ASP A 132 30.59 12.23 17.42
N ALA A 133 31.64 11.43 17.54
CA ALA A 133 32.80 11.76 18.38
C ALA A 133 33.58 12.97 17.85
N TRP A 134 33.69 13.09 16.52
CA TRP A 134 34.26 14.28 15.89
C TRP A 134 33.40 15.52 16.13
N LEU A 135 32.08 15.42 15.92
CA LEU A 135 31.14 16.53 16.07
C LEU A 135 31.18 17.10 17.48
N TRP A 136 31.11 16.25 18.50
CA TRP A 136 31.22 16.69 19.90
C TRP A 136 32.54 17.39 20.19
N ASN A 137 33.65 16.86 19.67
CA ASN A 137 34.95 17.52 19.81
C ASN A 137 34.98 18.88 19.10
N ALA A 138 34.45 18.93 17.87
CA ALA A 138 34.41 20.13 17.05
C ALA A 138 33.47 21.21 17.63
N LEU A 139 32.43 20.83 18.37
CA LEU A 139 31.59 21.76 19.14
C LEU A 139 32.18 22.11 20.51
N GLY A 140 33.34 21.56 20.89
CA GLY A 140 34.00 21.81 22.17
C GLY A 140 33.39 21.06 23.37
N ALA A 141 32.59 20.02 23.12
CA ALA A 141 31.88 19.23 24.13
C ALA A 141 32.73 18.13 24.78
N GLY A 142 33.90 17.82 24.22
CA GLY A 142 34.78 16.75 24.70
C GLY A 142 34.61 15.46 23.89
N ASP A 143 35.34 14.41 24.27
CA ASP A 143 35.72 13.35 23.32
C ASP A 143 34.85 12.07 23.29
N GLN A 144 33.70 11.97 23.97
CA GLN A 144 33.08 10.64 24.17
C GLN A 144 31.54 10.54 24.20
N PRO A 145 30.75 11.15 23.30
CA PRO A 145 29.53 10.46 22.90
C PRO A 145 29.92 9.17 22.16
N ARG A 146 29.17 8.09 22.34
CA ARG A 146 29.28 6.86 21.55
C ARG A 146 27.92 6.58 20.92
N CYS A 147 27.41 7.54 20.17
CA CYS A 147 26.11 7.46 19.51
C CYS A 147 26.05 6.40 18.41
N PHE A 148 27.21 5.95 17.92
CA PHE A 148 27.33 4.80 17.03
C PHE A 148 27.12 3.44 17.73
N ASP A 149 27.00 3.42 19.05
CA ASP A 149 26.94 2.21 19.87
C ASP A 149 25.64 2.19 20.69
N THR A 150 24.87 1.12 20.55
CA THR A 150 23.57 0.94 21.20
C THR A 150 23.67 0.54 22.67
N ASP A 151 24.84 0.07 23.12
CA ASP A 151 25.06 -0.41 24.49
C ASP A 151 25.47 0.70 25.47
N THR A 152 25.72 1.92 24.98
CA THR A 152 26.35 2.96 25.80
C THR A 152 25.41 4.09 26.20
N ASN A 153 25.33 4.37 27.50
CA ASN A 153 24.66 5.54 28.09
C ASN A 153 25.31 6.90 27.71
N GLY A 154 26.20 6.93 26.72
CA GLY A 154 26.95 8.12 26.31
C GLY A 154 26.18 9.05 25.37
N CYS A 155 25.14 8.55 24.70
CA CYS A 155 24.38 9.30 23.70
C CYS A 155 23.07 9.85 24.27
N ASN A 156 23.19 10.79 25.22
CA ASN A 156 22.03 11.45 25.82
C ASN A 156 21.87 12.87 25.27
N PRO A 157 20.61 13.30 25.03
CA PRO A 157 20.33 14.67 24.66
C PRO A 157 20.85 15.61 25.75
N GLN A 158 21.58 16.63 25.34
CA GLN A 158 22.23 17.58 26.24
C GLN A 158 21.31 18.78 26.53
N GLY A 159 20.32 19.03 25.65
CA GLY A 159 19.56 20.27 25.64
C GLY A 159 20.46 21.49 25.39
N CYS A 160 19.92 22.70 25.54
CA CYS A 160 20.73 23.90 25.29
C CYS A 160 21.66 24.21 26.46
N VAL A 161 22.92 23.79 26.33
CA VAL A 161 23.99 24.23 27.23
C VAL A 161 24.60 25.50 26.67
N ALA A 162 24.69 26.57 27.47
CA ALA A 162 25.22 27.88 27.07
C ALA A 162 26.67 27.86 26.52
N LYS A 163 27.37 26.74 26.68
CA LYS A 163 28.70 26.50 26.14
C LYS A 163 28.70 26.25 24.62
N TYR A 164 27.58 25.82 24.06
CA TYR A 164 27.44 25.43 22.66
C TYR A 164 26.43 26.32 21.95
N THR A 165 26.55 26.45 20.63
CA THR A 165 25.51 27.12 19.86
C THR A 165 24.20 26.31 19.92
N PRO A 166 23.03 26.95 19.83
CA PRO A 166 21.77 26.21 19.80
C PRO A 166 21.71 25.21 18.65
N ALA A 167 22.15 25.57 17.44
CA ALA A 167 22.19 24.61 16.33
C ALA A 167 23.08 23.39 16.65
N GLY A 168 24.25 23.60 17.28
CA GLY A 168 25.12 22.50 17.71
C GLY A 168 24.45 21.58 18.73
N ASN A 169 23.72 22.14 19.71
CA ASN A 169 22.94 21.33 20.66
C ASN A 169 21.85 20.52 19.96
N LEU A 170 21.12 21.11 19.01
CA LEU A 170 20.08 20.38 18.26
C LEU A 170 20.68 19.27 17.39
N MET A 171 21.86 19.45 16.79
CA MET A 171 22.52 18.35 16.07
C MET A 171 22.86 17.19 16.99
N MET A 172 23.43 17.48 18.18
CA MET A 172 23.74 16.47 19.18
C MET A 172 22.49 15.74 19.69
N ASP A 173 21.40 16.48 19.90
CA ASP A 173 20.11 15.94 20.32
C ASP A 173 19.49 15.06 19.20
N ASN A 174 19.63 15.44 17.92
CA ASN A 174 19.22 14.60 16.79
C ASN A 174 19.96 13.26 16.78
N LEU A 175 21.28 13.27 16.89
CA LEU A 175 22.08 12.03 16.93
C LEU A 175 21.70 11.15 18.11
N SER A 176 21.36 11.77 19.25
CA SER A 176 20.81 11.08 20.42
C SER A 176 19.44 10.46 20.15
N GLY A 177 18.56 11.16 19.44
CA GLY A 177 17.26 10.62 19.03
C GLY A 177 17.39 9.40 18.12
N ILE A 178 18.30 9.43 17.15
CA ILE A 178 18.59 8.28 16.26
C ILE A 178 19.11 7.09 17.08
N ASN A 179 20.10 7.30 17.95
CA ASN A 179 20.65 6.23 18.79
C ASN A 179 19.58 5.61 19.71
N GLN A 180 18.77 6.43 20.39
CA GLN A 180 17.72 5.95 21.30
C GLN A 180 16.61 5.20 20.56
N PHE A 181 16.28 5.64 19.35
CA PHE A 181 15.36 4.93 18.48
C PHE A 181 15.90 3.56 18.10
N ILE A 182 17.14 3.46 17.63
CA ILE A 182 17.75 2.17 17.27
C ILE A 182 17.88 1.26 18.49
N HIS A 183 18.29 1.78 19.65
CA HIS A 183 18.31 1.03 20.90
C HIS A 183 16.92 0.47 21.27
N THR A 184 15.85 1.24 21.02
CA THR A 184 14.47 0.77 21.24
C THR A 184 14.11 -0.35 20.27
N VAL A 185 14.56 -0.28 19.02
CA VAL A 185 14.37 -1.34 18.01
C VAL A 185 15.09 -2.62 18.43
N GLU A 186 16.37 -2.55 18.78
CA GLU A 186 17.15 -3.69 19.25
C GLU A 186 16.54 -4.33 20.51
N LYS A 187 16.16 -3.51 21.48
CA LYS A 187 15.47 -4.00 22.67
C LYS A 187 14.18 -4.73 22.31
N SER A 188 13.40 -4.20 21.37
CA SER A 188 12.16 -4.84 20.92
C SER A 188 12.41 -6.16 20.19
N ILE A 189 13.50 -6.25 19.41
CA ILE A 189 13.97 -7.50 18.78
C ILE A 189 14.37 -8.52 19.85
N SER A 190 15.11 -8.09 20.88
CA SER A 190 15.52 -8.94 22.01
C SER A 190 14.32 -9.43 22.83
N ASP A 191 13.36 -8.55 23.12
CA ASP A 191 12.13 -8.90 23.81
C ASP A 191 11.26 -9.82 22.93
N ALA A 192 11.25 -9.65 21.60
CA ALA A 192 10.58 -10.55 20.66
C ALA A 192 11.25 -11.93 20.63
N LYS A 193 12.58 -11.99 20.58
CA LYS A 193 13.36 -13.23 20.70
C LYS A 193 12.94 -14.04 21.92
N GLN A 194 12.87 -13.40 23.09
CA GLN A 194 12.46 -14.06 24.34
C GLN A 194 11.02 -14.61 24.25
N THR A 195 10.09 -13.83 23.71
CA THR A 195 8.69 -14.26 23.51
C THR A 195 8.59 -15.43 22.55
N VAL A 196 9.27 -15.35 21.40
CA VAL A 196 9.30 -16.42 20.40
C VAL A 196 9.88 -17.71 21.00
N GLN A 197 11.03 -17.63 21.68
CA GLN A 197 11.64 -18.78 22.36
C GLN A 197 10.70 -19.41 23.39
N GLY A 198 9.91 -18.60 24.10
CA GLY A 198 8.91 -19.08 25.05
C GLY A 198 7.71 -19.80 24.41
N MET A 199 7.32 -19.38 23.20
CA MET A 199 6.09 -19.85 22.54
C MET A 199 6.33 -20.90 21.44
N ILE A 200 7.54 -21.01 20.89
CA ILE A 200 7.81 -21.83 19.70
C ILE A 200 7.50 -23.33 19.89
N GLY A 201 7.67 -23.86 21.10
CA GLY A 201 7.28 -25.25 21.41
C GLY A 201 5.78 -25.47 21.26
N ALA A 202 4.97 -24.64 21.92
CA ALA A 202 3.52 -24.70 21.81
C ALA A 202 3.04 -24.42 20.37
N PHE A 203 3.73 -23.52 19.66
CA PHE A 203 3.45 -23.23 18.26
C PHE A 203 3.60 -24.48 17.39
N VAL A 204 4.72 -25.19 17.52
CA VAL A 204 4.96 -26.43 16.78
C VAL A 204 3.89 -27.47 17.11
N GLU A 205 3.57 -27.67 18.39
CA GLU A 205 2.49 -28.61 18.80
C GLU A 205 1.13 -28.27 18.19
N THR A 206 0.83 -26.97 18.05
CA THR A 206 -0.46 -26.50 17.58
C THR A 206 -0.60 -26.61 16.06
N PHE A 207 0.43 -26.23 15.32
CA PHE A 207 0.36 -26.09 13.86
C PHE A 207 1.01 -27.24 13.08
N THR A 208 1.61 -28.21 13.77
CA THR A 208 2.23 -29.38 13.14
C THR A 208 1.74 -30.68 13.77
N ALA A 209 1.52 -31.72 12.95
CA ALA A 209 1.51 -33.09 13.44
C ALA A 209 2.90 -33.67 13.12
N LEU A 210 3.84 -33.77 14.06
CA LEU A 210 5.20 -34.22 13.72
C LEU A 210 5.33 -35.75 13.63
N PRO A 211 6.21 -36.27 12.73
CA PRO A 211 6.49 -37.70 12.65
C PRO A 211 7.41 -38.11 13.78
N SER A 212 7.44 -39.42 14.02
CA SER A 212 8.45 -40.02 14.91
C SER A 212 9.89 -39.94 14.38
N LYS A 213 10.15 -39.36 13.18
CA LYS A 213 11.49 -39.10 12.58
C LYS A 213 11.46 -37.88 11.65
N VAL A 214 12.29 -36.86 11.91
CA VAL A 214 12.55 -35.73 11.00
C VAL A 214 13.71 -36.11 10.09
N ASN A 215 13.58 -35.91 8.77
CA ASN A 215 14.66 -36.16 7.81
C ASN A 215 15.36 -34.85 7.39
N GLU A 216 16.53 -34.97 6.76
CA GLU A 216 17.35 -33.84 6.29
C GLU A 216 16.64 -32.94 5.25
N GLN A 217 15.68 -33.50 4.50
CA GLN A 217 14.92 -32.76 3.51
C GLN A 217 13.91 -31.79 4.16
N ILE A 218 13.26 -32.22 5.23
CA ILE A 218 12.38 -31.38 6.08
C ILE A 218 13.20 -30.19 6.62
N PHE A 219 14.43 -30.44 7.08
CA PHE A 219 15.35 -29.39 7.54
C PHE A 219 15.68 -28.35 6.45
N LYS A 220 15.98 -28.79 5.23
CA LYS A 220 16.24 -27.88 4.11
C LYS A 220 15.00 -27.02 3.77
N THR A 221 13.81 -27.62 3.77
CA THR A 221 12.55 -26.88 3.52
C THR A 221 12.27 -25.83 4.60
N ILE A 222 12.58 -26.13 5.86
CA ILE A 222 12.50 -25.15 6.97
C ILE A 222 13.41 -23.96 6.66
N LEU A 223 14.69 -24.22 6.37
CA LEU A 223 15.67 -23.17 6.08
C LEU A 223 15.29 -22.31 4.87
N ASP A 224 14.95 -22.92 3.73
CA ASP A 224 14.64 -22.20 2.49
C ASP A 224 13.44 -21.26 2.67
N ALA A 225 12.47 -21.64 3.49
CA ALA A 225 11.29 -20.83 3.72
C ALA A 225 11.43 -19.73 4.75
N LEU A 226 12.27 -19.98 5.76
CA LEU A 226 12.64 -18.99 6.76
C LEU A 226 13.49 -17.87 6.13
N THR A 227 14.39 -18.23 5.22
CA THR A 227 15.23 -17.32 4.42
C THR A 227 14.40 -16.23 3.72
N PHE A 228 13.30 -16.62 3.06
CA PHE A 228 12.39 -15.68 2.41
C PHE A 228 11.56 -14.85 3.40
N GLY A 229 11.36 -15.37 4.61
CA GLY A 229 10.50 -14.76 5.62
C GLY A 229 11.07 -13.54 6.33
N VAL A 230 12.38 -13.54 6.47
CA VAL A 230 13.13 -12.50 7.14
C VAL A 230 13.19 -11.21 6.31
N THR A 231 13.34 -11.32 4.99
CA THR A 231 13.40 -10.14 4.09
C THR A 231 12.12 -9.31 4.15
N ILE A 232 11.01 -9.92 4.58
CA ILE A 232 9.69 -9.31 4.71
C ILE A 232 9.50 -8.66 6.08
N ALA A 233 9.96 -9.32 7.14
CA ALA A 233 9.80 -8.83 8.51
C ALA A 233 10.48 -7.47 8.71
N SER A 234 11.55 -7.21 7.96
CA SER A 234 12.25 -5.92 7.95
C SER A 234 11.34 -4.78 7.56
N ALA A 235 10.78 -4.84 6.36
CA ALA A 235 9.99 -3.78 5.78
C ALA A 235 8.70 -3.51 6.56
N VAL A 236 8.15 -4.52 7.26
CA VAL A 236 6.97 -4.35 8.12
C VAL A 236 7.31 -3.74 9.49
N ALA A 237 8.37 -4.22 10.15
CA ALA A 237 8.84 -3.63 11.41
C ALA A 237 9.14 -2.14 11.19
N TRP A 238 9.78 -1.83 10.05
CA TRP A 238 9.93 -0.48 9.58
C TRP A 238 8.58 0.15 9.24
N ASN A 239 7.62 -0.52 8.61
CA ASN A 239 6.33 0.09 8.29
C ASN A 239 5.47 0.50 9.48
N VAL A 240 5.51 -0.25 10.57
CA VAL A 240 4.89 0.15 11.85
C VAL A 240 5.55 1.43 12.37
N LEU A 241 6.88 1.53 12.25
CA LEU A 241 7.66 2.71 12.61
C LEU A 241 7.42 3.88 11.62
N ILE A 242 7.26 3.58 10.33
CA ILE A 242 7.08 4.50 9.21
C ILE A 242 5.67 5.13 9.23
N LYS A 243 4.61 4.37 9.54
CA LYS A 243 3.25 4.92 9.66
C LYS A 243 3.15 6.06 10.68
N GLN A 244 4.04 6.07 11.67
CA GLN A 244 4.10 7.09 12.71
C GLN A 244 5.05 8.24 12.35
N ALA A 245 5.94 8.04 11.40
CA ALA A 245 7.00 8.95 11.01
C ALA A 245 6.68 9.66 9.68
N LYS A 246 6.37 10.96 9.74
CA LYS A 246 6.03 11.79 8.58
C LYS A 246 7.14 11.91 7.50
N TRP A 247 8.34 11.41 7.76
CA TRP A 247 9.57 11.75 7.04
C TRP A 247 10.11 10.66 6.09
N PHE A 248 9.51 9.47 6.03
CA PHE A 248 9.94 8.37 5.16
C PHE A 248 9.57 8.52 3.66
N LYS A 249 9.57 9.76 3.16
CA LYS A 249 9.49 10.05 1.72
C LYS A 249 10.85 9.88 1.00
N VAL A 250 11.91 9.51 1.72
CA VAL A 250 13.27 9.31 1.20
C VAL A 250 13.48 7.82 0.89
N ASP A 251 13.74 7.49 -0.37
CA ASP A 251 13.87 6.10 -0.85
C ASP A 251 15.10 5.36 -0.26
N ASP A 252 16.14 6.08 0.14
CA ASP A 252 17.43 5.49 0.59
C ASP A 252 17.32 4.64 1.85
N TRP A 253 16.38 4.94 2.75
CA TRP A 253 16.18 4.15 3.97
C TRP A 253 15.59 2.76 3.69
N ARG A 254 14.81 2.64 2.60
CA ARG A 254 14.26 1.35 2.16
C ARG A 254 15.38 0.41 1.72
N GLY A 255 16.38 0.95 1.02
CA GLY A 255 17.57 0.22 0.60
C GLY A 255 18.37 -0.30 1.78
N ALA A 256 18.69 0.57 2.73
CA ALA A 256 19.42 0.18 3.95
C ALA A 256 18.71 -0.89 4.77
N SER A 257 17.38 -0.75 4.96
CA SER A 257 16.56 -1.74 5.67
C SER A 257 16.58 -3.11 4.99
N LYS A 258 16.61 -3.14 3.65
CA LYS A 258 16.72 -4.38 2.88
C LYS A 258 18.08 -5.05 3.09
N ASP A 259 19.17 -4.28 3.06
CA ASP A 259 20.54 -4.82 3.16
C ASP A 259 20.82 -5.38 4.56
N VAL A 260 20.37 -4.68 5.61
CA VAL A 260 20.48 -5.11 7.02
C VAL A 260 19.92 -6.53 7.23
N PHE A 261 18.69 -6.74 6.75
CA PHE A 261 18.03 -8.02 6.97
C PHE A 261 18.49 -9.09 5.99
N SER A 262 18.90 -8.73 4.77
CA SER A 262 19.53 -9.68 3.83
C SER A 262 20.82 -10.28 4.39
N GLY A 263 21.63 -9.47 5.09
CA GLY A 263 22.80 -9.96 5.83
C GLY A 263 22.43 -10.89 6.99
N SER A 264 21.37 -10.52 7.74
CA SER A 264 20.86 -11.30 8.87
C SER A 264 20.37 -12.69 8.46
N VAL A 265 19.71 -12.79 7.30
CA VAL A 265 19.32 -14.06 6.67
C VAL A 265 20.51 -14.96 6.44
N ALA A 266 21.51 -14.46 5.71
CA ALA A 266 22.66 -15.24 5.30
C ALA A 266 23.38 -15.84 6.52
N PHE A 267 23.45 -15.09 7.62
CA PHE A 267 24.04 -15.54 8.88
C PHE A 267 23.19 -16.62 9.57
N SER A 268 21.88 -16.42 9.70
CA SER A 268 20.97 -17.37 10.36
C SER A 268 20.88 -18.75 9.67
N MET A 269 21.23 -18.85 8.38
CA MET A 269 21.21 -20.11 7.64
C MET A 269 22.41 -21.03 7.92
N THR A 270 23.54 -20.48 8.39
CA THR A 270 24.78 -21.27 8.54
C THR A 270 24.85 -21.98 9.89
N ALA A 271 24.37 -21.36 10.96
CA ALA A 271 24.59 -21.84 12.32
C ALA A 271 23.66 -22.96 12.85
N PRO A 272 22.45 -23.26 12.31
CA PRO A 272 21.67 -24.42 12.76
C PRO A 272 22.22 -25.75 12.23
N LYS A 273 22.94 -25.73 11.10
CA LYS A 273 23.54 -26.93 10.48
C LYS A 273 24.54 -27.61 11.41
N ASP A 274 25.24 -26.83 12.24
CA ASP A 274 26.35 -27.32 13.05
C ASP A 274 25.93 -27.88 14.43
N ASN A 275 24.70 -27.61 14.87
CA ASN A 275 24.26 -27.87 16.26
C ASN A 275 23.31 -29.07 16.45
N MET A 276 22.92 -29.78 15.39
CA MET A 276 21.94 -30.87 15.52
C MET A 276 22.57 -32.20 15.96
N LYS A 277 22.30 -32.64 17.21
CA LYS A 277 22.68 -33.96 17.76
C LYS A 277 21.53 -34.75 18.41
N SER A 278 20.28 -34.27 18.36
CA SER A 278 19.14 -34.91 19.06
C SER A 278 18.58 -36.14 18.32
N ILE A 279 18.01 -37.10 19.07
CA ILE A 279 17.39 -38.35 18.58
C ILE A 279 15.85 -38.24 18.55
N ASP A 280 15.24 -37.28 19.26
CA ASP A 280 13.79 -37.05 19.26
C ASP A 280 13.38 -35.97 18.23
N PRO A 281 12.53 -36.30 17.24
CA PRO A 281 12.11 -35.37 16.18
C PRO A 281 11.36 -34.15 16.68
N TYR A 282 10.51 -34.30 17.70
CA TYR A 282 9.76 -33.17 18.25
C TYR A 282 10.74 -32.18 18.90
N GLN A 283 11.60 -32.70 19.78
CA GLN A 283 12.64 -31.90 20.41
C GLN A 283 13.61 -31.32 19.37
N GLN A 284 13.94 -32.07 18.31
CA GLN A 284 14.81 -31.60 17.23
C GLN A 284 14.18 -30.44 16.44
N THR A 285 12.89 -30.52 16.07
CA THR A 285 12.19 -29.43 15.38
C THR A 285 12.05 -28.21 16.28
N LYS A 286 11.74 -28.42 17.56
CA LYS A 286 11.65 -27.34 18.55
C LYS A 286 13.01 -26.66 18.76
N ASP A 287 14.07 -27.43 19.01
CA ASP A 287 15.43 -26.91 19.20
C ASP A 287 15.91 -26.18 17.96
N LEU A 288 15.60 -26.73 16.78
CA LEU A 288 15.92 -26.11 15.50
C LEU A 288 15.23 -24.76 15.31
N LEU A 289 13.91 -24.71 15.49
CA LEU A 289 13.16 -23.47 15.31
C LEU A 289 13.52 -22.44 16.38
N SER A 290 13.84 -22.89 17.60
CA SER A 290 14.33 -22.02 18.68
C SER A 290 15.70 -21.45 18.34
N ALA A 291 16.64 -22.29 17.88
CA ALA A 291 17.98 -21.88 17.49
C ALA A 291 17.96 -20.96 16.26
N PHE A 292 17.07 -21.25 15.30
CA PHE A 292 16.85 -20.37 14.16
C PHE A 292 16.30 -19.02 14.61
N ALA A 293 15.22 -19.00 15.41
CA ALA A 293 14.63 -17.76 15.90
C ALA A 293 15.65 -16.92 16.65
N GLU A 294 16.45 -17.55 17.51
CA GLU A 294 17.55 -16.93 18.23
C GLU A 294 18.56 -16.28 17.30
N GLN A 295 19.16 -17.06 16.40
CA GLN A 295 20.20 -16.57 15.48
C GLN A 295 19.65 -15.53 14.51
N PHE A 296 18.41 -15.69 14.07
CA PHE A 296 17.75 -14.73 13.21
C PHE A 296 17.57 -13.38 13.92
N MET A 297 17.02 -13.38 15.14
CA MET A 297 16.83 -12.15 15.91
C MET A 297 18.16 -11.53 16.32
N ASP A 298 19.18 -12.34 16.67
CA ASP A 298 20.51 -11.84 17.01
C ASP A 298 21.18 -11.20 15.80
N ALA A 299 21.16 -11.85 14.63
CA ALA A 299 21.73 -11.29 13.41
C ALA A 299 20.97 -10.03 12.97
N THR A 300 19.65 -10.00 13.15
CA THR A 300 18.83 -8.81 12.91
C THR A 300 19.23 -7.66 13.82
N SER A 301 19.38 -7.93 15.12
CA SER A 301 19.83 -6.94 16.09
C SER A 301 21.23 -6.42 15.75
N GLU A 302 22.18 -7.32 15.47
CA GLU A 302 23.55 -6.97 15.08
C GLU A 302 23.56 -6.12 13.82
N SER A 303 22.74 -6.45 12.83
CA SER A 303 22.70 -5.68 11.60
C SER A 303 22.08 -4.30 11.77
N VAL A 304 21.08 -4.17 12.65
CA VAL A 304 20.53 -2.86 13.05
C VAL A 304 21.60 -2.03 13.80
N ALA A 305 22.41 -2.67 14.65
CA ALA A 305 23.55 -2.04 15.32
C ALA A 305 24.60 -1.56 14.30
N ASP A 306 24.95 -2.41 13.34
CA ASP A 306 25.93 -2.12 12.29
C ASP A 306 25.44 -1.00 11.38
N TYR A 307 24.15 -0.96 11.08
CA TYR A 307 23.55 0.16 10.35
C TYR A 307 23.75 1.48 11.10
N LEU A 308 23.37 1.54 12.38
CA LEU A 308 23.60 2.74 13.21
C LEU A 308 25.07 3.13 13.20
N LYS A 309 25.97 2.14 13.34
CA LYS A 309 27.40 2.35 13.32
C LYS A 309 27.86 2.93 11.99
N GLU A 310 27.49 2.36 10.85
CA GLU A 310 27.88 2.88 9.53
C GLU A 310 27.35 4.31 9.30
N THR A 311 26.07 4.55 9.63
CA THR A 311 25.45 5.87 9.53
C THR A 311 26.13 6.90 10.43
N MET A 312 26.39 6.57 11.70
CA MET A 312 27.05 7.44 12.68
C MET A 312 28.56 7.58 12.43
N TRP A 313 29.17 6.69 11.66
CA TRP A 313 30.55 6.85 11.22
C TRP A 313 30.65 7.74 9.98
N ALA A 314 29.60 7.81 9.14
CA ALA A 314 29.49 8.72 7.99
C ALA A 314 30.77 8.80 7.12
N LYS A 315 31.47 7.67 6.95
CA LYS A 315 32.79 7.61 6.31
C LYS A 315 32.75 7.81 4.80
N ASN A 316 31.68 7.37 4.17
CA ASN A 316 31.49 7.44 2.72
C ASN A 316 30.31 8.37 2.39
N GLN A 317 30.19 8.77 1.13
CA GLN A 317 29.17 9.69 0.67
C GLN A 317 27.75 9.20 0.95
N SER A 318 27.47 7.90 0.76
CA SER A 318 26.15 7.32 1.01
C SER A 318 25.75 7.42 2.48
N ALA A 319 26.64 7.07 3.41
CA ALA A 319 26.39 7.21 4.85
C ALA A 319 26.22 8.68 5.28
N GLN A 320 26.91 9.62 4.63
CA GLN A 320 26.74 11.05 4.87
C GLN A 320 25.39 11.58 4.38
N GLU A 321 24.94 11.13 3.21
CA GLU A 321 23.64 11.47 2.63
C GLU A 321 22.50 10.89 3.48
N GLN A 322 22.62 9.63 3.91
CA GLN A 322 21.69 8.99 4.84
C GLN A 322 21.63 9.73 6.17
N LEU A 323 22.78 10.01 6.80
CA LEU A 323 22.78 10.74 8.07
C LEU A 323 22.20 12.16 7.90
N SER A 324 22.47 12.82 6.77
CA SER A 324 21.93 14.15 6.49
C SER A 324 20.43 14.14 6.30
N SER A 325 19.87 13.16 5.59
CA SER A 325 18.42 13.08 5.37
C SER A 325 17.64 12.83 6.68
N ILE A 326 18.27 12.23 7.69
CA ILE A 326 17.68 12.00 9.01
C ILE A 326 17.84 13.22 9.93
N VAL A 327 18.93 13.96 9.85
CA VAL A 327 19.20 15.08 10.77
C VAL A 327 18.58 16.40 10.31
N THR A 328 18.50 16.62 9.00
CA THR A 328 17.88 17.82 8.39
C THR A 328 16.43 17.95 8.86
N ASP A 329 15.94 19.19 9.00
CA ASP A 329 14.63 19.52 9.59
C ASP A 329 14.43 19.06 11.05
N GLY A 330 15.47 18.55 11.72
CA GLY A 330 15.41 18.07 13.09
C GLY A 330 14.70 16.73 13.27
N LEU A 331 14.58 15.93 12.21
CA LEU A 331 13.79 14.70 12.20
C LEU A 331 14.36 13.60 13.12
N GLY A 332 15.68 13.55 13.29
CA GLY A 332 16.37 12.56 14.12
C GLY A 332 15.95 12.60 15.58
N TYR A 333 15.63 13.79 16.12
CA TYR A 333 15.15 13.92 17.50
C TYR A 333 13.71 13.40 17.67
N ASP A 334 12.85 13.66 16.70
CA ASP A 334 11.45 13.22 16.72
C ASP A 334 11.34 11.68 16.73
N LEU A 335 12.39 10.96 16.30
CA LEU A 335 12.47 9.49 16.40
C LEU A 335 12.34 8.97 17.84
N ARG A 336 12.80 9.74 18.82
CA ARG A 336 12.63 9.40 20.24
C ARG A 336 11.16 9.40 20.67
N SER A 337 10.34 10.21 20.00
CA SER A 337 8.93 10.40 20.33
C SER A 337 8.00 9.46 19.59
N LEU A 338 8.53 8.63 18.65
CA LEU A 338 7.70 7.69 17.91
C LEU A 338 7.00 6.75 18.91
N PRO A 339 5.65 6.78 18.97
CA PRO A 339 4.86 6.13 20.00
C PRO A 339 4.80 4.61 19.90
N ALA A 340 5.62 3.97 19.07
CA ALA A 340 5.86 2.55 19.17
C ALA A 340 6.53 2.31 20.53
N THR A 341 5.73 2.02 21.54
CA THR A 341 6.25 1.41 22.75
C THR A 341 7.04 0.18 22.31
N SER A 342 8.09 -0.18 23.04
CA SER A 342 8.83 -1.41 22.71
C SER A 342 7.88 -2.62 22.58
N SER A 343 6.72 -2.58 23.27
CA SER A 343 5.62 -3.55 23.14
C SER A 343 4.95 -3.59 21.77
N ASP A 344 4.70 -2.45 21.11
CA ASP A 344 4.02 -2.43 19.80
C ASP A 344 4.94 -2.98 18.71
N LEU A 345 6.21 -2.55 18.73
CA LEU A 345 7.22 -3.04 17.80
C LEU A 345 7.50 -4.53 18.05
N GLN A 346 7.65 -4.93 19.31
CA GLN A 346 7.76 -6.35 19.68
C GLN A 346 6.55 -7.16 19.19
N GLY A 347 5.33 -6.64 19.37
CA GLY A 347 4.10 -7.26 18.89
C GLY A 347 4.11 -7.48 17.38
N ALA A 348 4.51 -6.47 16.61
CA ALA A 348 4.63 -6.57 15.16
C ALA A 348 5.70 -7.59 14.73
N ILE A 349 6.89 -7.55 15.34
CA ILE A 349 7.98 -8.51 15.07
C ILE A 349 7.50 -9.94 15.34
N ASN A 350 6.85 -10.17 16.48
CA ASN A 350 6.29 -11.49 16.81
C ASN A 350 5.23 -11.93 15.80
N GLN A 351 4.30 -11.03 15.43
CA GLN A 351 3.22 -11.33 14.48
C GLN A 351 3.79 -11.79 13.15
N LEU A 352 4.77 -11.07 12.63
CA LEU A 352 5.44 -11.38 11.37
C LEU A 352 6.18 -12.70 11.42
N PHE A 353 6.93 -12.93 12.50
CA PHE A 353 7.67 -14.16 12.70
C PHE A 353 6.71 -15.36 12.69
N PHE A 354 5.68 -15.34 13.55
CA PHE A 354 4.71 -16.44 13.63
C PHE A 354 3.91 -16.63 12.35
N ALA A 355 3.46 -15.54 11.72
CA ALA A 355 2.71 -15.58 10.47
C ALA A 355 3.52 -16.23 9.35
N ARG A 356 4.82 -15.96 9.33
CA ARG A 356 5.70 -16.50 8.32
C ARG A 356 6.02 -17.97 8.50
N ILE A 357 6.30 -18.39 9.73
CA ILE A 357 6.58 -19.80 10.01
C ILE A 357 5.31 -20.67 9.95
N LEU A 358 4.11 -20.09 10.06
CA LEU A 358 2.83 -20.80 10.00
C LEU A 358 2.68 -21.65 8.73
N GLY A 359 2.91 -21.05 7.55
CA GLY A 359 2.85 -21.78 6.29
C GLY A 359 3.88 -22.92 6.21
N GLN A 360 4.99 -22.82 6.94
CA GLN A 360 5.97 -23.89 7.02
C GLN A 360 5.55 -24.96 8.00
N ALA A 361 5.06 -24.60 9.18
CA ALA A 361 4.53 -25.53 10.15
C ALA A 361 3.53 -26.50 9.48
N TRP A 362 2.60 -25.97 8.68
CA TRP A 362 1.70 -26.81 7.90
C TRP A 362 2.42 -27.76 6.93
N LYS A 363 3.43 -27.29 6.19
CA LYS A 363 4.22 -28.15 5.27
C LYS A 363 5.03 -29.23 5.99
N LEU A 364 5.42 -29.02 7.24
CA LEU A 364 6.21 -29.96 8.04
C LEU A 364 5.35 -31.03 8.74
N SER A 365 4.04 -30.82 8.77
CA SER A 365 3.10 -31.79 9.32
C SER A 365 3.15 -33.11 8.56
N THR A 366 3.16 -34.22 9.29
CA THR A 366 3.03 -35.60 8.76
C THR A 366 1.70 -35.85 8.12
N VAL A 367 0.67 -35.24 8.69
CA VAL A 367 -0.63 -35.20 8.06
C VAL A 367 -0.47 -34.14 6.99
N ALA A 368 -0.45 -34.57 5.73
CA ALA A 368 -0.31 -33.66 4.60
C ALA A 368 -1.31 -32.51 4.75
N MET A 369 -0.77 -31.30 4.95
CA MET A 369 -1.55 -30.08 4.97
C MET A 369 -1.43 -29.44 3.60
N ASN A 370 -2.54 -29.37 2.88
CA ASN A 370 -2.62 -28.70 1.60
C ASN A 370 -3.54 -27.48 1.77
N PRO A 371 -3.01 -26.35 2.30
CA PRO A 371 -3.80 -25.17 2.60
C PRO A 371 -4.30 -24.51 1.31
N PHE A 372 -5.58 -24.17 1.29
CA PHE A 372 -6.19 -23.37 0.24
C PHE A 372 -7.33 -22.53 0.80
N ILE A 373 -7.78 -21.54 0.03
CA ILE A 373 -8.91 -20.68 0.39
C ILE A 373 -10.05 -20.94 -0.57
N LEU A 374 -11.22 -21.33 -0.05
CA LEU A 374 -12.46 -21.41 -0.82
C LEU A 374 -13.29 -20.15 -0.58
N ARG A 375 -13.56 -19.38 -1.64
CA ARG A 375 -14.54 -18.29 -1.62
C ARG A 375 -15.87 -18.81 -2.15
N VAL A 376 -16.94 -18.54 -1.42
CA VAL A 376 -18.31 -18.87 -1.82
C VAL A 376 -19.16 -17.61 -1.79
N ASP A 377 -19.76 -17.30 -2.93
CA ASP A 377 -20.64 -16.15 -3.06
C ASP A 377 -21.89 -16.29 -2.15
N ARG A 378 -22.31 -15.16 -1.57
CA ARG A 378 -23.48 -15.08 -0.68
C ARG A 378 -24.77 -15.62 -1.31
N SER A 379 -24.89 -15.58 -2.64
CA SER A 379 -26.04 -16.11 -3.38
C SER A 379 -26.13 -17.64 -3.32
N LYS A 380 -25.00 -18.33 -3.12
CA LYS A 380 -24.91 -19.79 -3.02
C LYS A 380 -24.91 -20.27 -1.58
N TYR A 381 -24.29 -19.50 -0.69
CA TYR A 381 -24.20 -19.80 0.71
C TYR A 381 -24.05 -18.52 1.52
N LYS A 382 -24.97 -18.30 2.46
CA LYS A 382 -24.93 -17.17 3.36
C LYS A 382 -23.92 -17.46 4.48
N CYS A 383 -22.94 -16.58 4.62
CA CYS A 383 -21.90 -16.75 5.63
C CYS A 383 -22.48 -16.86 7.05
N GLY A 384 -21.97 -17.80 7.84
CA GLY A 384 -22.46 -18.10 9.19
C GLY A 384 -23.57 -19.16 9.25
N ASP A 385 -24.23 -19.49 8.13
CA ASP A 385 -25.28 -20.52 8.13
C ASP A 385 -24.68 -21.92 8.36
N PRO A 386 -25.34 -22.82 9.09
CA PRO A 386 -24.80 -24.17 9.30
C PRO A 386 -24.74 -24.95 7.99
N VAL A 387 -23.64 -25.68 7.78
CA VAL A 387 -23.51 -26.55 6.60
C VAL A 387 -24.29 -27.85 6.83
N SER A 388 -25.32 -28.08 6.01
CA SER A 388 -26.15 -29.29 6.06
C SER A 388 -25.54 -30.43 5.24
N VAL A 389 -25.21 -31.55 5.88
CA VAL A 389 -24.76 -32.77 5.17
C VAL A 389 -25.97 -33.45 4.51
N PRO A 390 -25.95 -33.71 3.19
CA PRO A 390 -27.06 -34.38 2.50
C PRO A 390 -27.30 -35.77 3.10
N SER A 391 -28.55 -36.06 3.48
CA SER A 391 -28.92 -37.37 4.05
C SER A 391 -29.10 -38.46 2.99
N LYS A 392 -29.34 -38.09 1.73
CA LYS A 392 -29.57 -39.00 0.60
C LYS A 392 -28.91 -38.47 -0.68
N LYS A 393 -28.55 -39.39 -1.58
CA LYS A 393 -27.96 -39.08 -2.91
C LYS A 393 -28.89 -38.22 -3.79
N THR A 394 -30.21 -38.28 -3.57
CA THR A 394 -31.22 -37.49 -4.30
C THR A 394 -31.31 -36.04 -3.87
N ASP A 395 -30.80 -35.68 -2.69
CA ASP A 395 -30.83 -34.31 -2.16
C ASP A 395 -29.63 -33.48 -2.69
N GLN A 396 -28.93 -34.00 -3.70
CA GLN A 396 -27.68 -33.45 -4.24
C GLN A 396 -27.87 -32.50 -5.42
N THR A 397 -29.09 -32.13 -5.82
CA THR A 397 -29.29 -31.13 -6.87
C THR A 397 -28.94 -29.74 -6.35
N GLY A 398 -27.98 -29.07 -6.99
CA GLY A 398 -27.50 -27.73 -6.61
C GLY A 398 -26.24 -27.72 -5.74
N PHE A 399 -25.79 -26.49 -5.43
CA PHE A 399 -24.61 -26.23 -4.61
C PHE A 399 -24.91 -26.55 -3.14
N ASN A 400 -24.10 -27.43 -2.53
CA ASN A 400 -24.24 -27.79 -1.12
C ASN A 400 -22.86 -28.08 -0.52
N LEU A 401 -22.40 -27.20 0.38
CA LEU A 401 -21.11 -27.30 1.04
C LEU A 401 -20.90 -28.60 1.82
N GLY A 402 -21.99 -29.21 2.31
CA GLY A 402 -21.98 -30.44 3.09
C GLY A 402 -21.50 -31.67 2.33
N LYS A 403 -21.38 -31.55 0.99
CA LYS A 403 -20.75 -32.56 0.13
C LYS A 403 -19.24 -32.65 0.33
N TRP A 404 -18.59 -31.57 0.75
CA TRP A 404 -17.12 -31.48 0.77
C TRP A 404 -16.52 -31.28 2.17
N MET A 405 -17.28 -30.67 3.08
CA MET A 405 -16.89 -30.45 4.48
C MET A 405 -18.05 -30.69 5.44
N ASN A 406 -17.77 -31.06 6.69
CA ASN A 406 -18.81 -31.06 7.75
C ASN A 406 -19.07 -29.65 8.30
N SER A 407 -20.16 -29.54 9.06
CA SER A 407 -20.54 -28.30 9.75
C SER A 407 -19.51 -27.79 10.76
N GLU A 408 -18.74 -28.68 11.40
CA GLU A 408 -17.72 -28.25 12.36
C GLU A 408 -16.54 -27.59 11.66
N THR A 409 -16.02 -28.19 10.59
CA THR A 409 -14.98 -27.61 9.73
C THR A 409 -15.44 -26.25 9.24
N ALA A 410 -16.63 -26.17 8.64
CA ALA A 410 -17.17 -24.93 8.11
C ALA A 410 -17.23 -23.83 9.18
N ALA A 411 -17.79 -24.14 10.36
CA ALA A 411 -17.89 -23.19 11.46
C ALA A 411 -16.52 -22.71 11.97
N LYS A 412 -15.51 -23.59 11.97
CA LYS A 412 -14.17 -23.31 12.49
C LYS A 412 -13.24 -22.62 11.50
N THR A 413 -13.49 -22.71 10.19
CA THR A 413 -12.57 -22.17 9.17
C THR A 413 -13.12 -20.98 8.42
N GLN A 414 -14.35 -20.56 8.70
CA GLN A 414 -15.01 -19.48 7.96
C GLN A 414 -14.61 -18.09 8.46
N TRP A 415 -14.57 -17.16 7.51
CA TRP A 415 -14.59 -15.73 7.73
C TRP A 415 -15.61 -15.10 6.74
N CYS A 416 -16.30 -14.05 7.16
CA CYS A 416 -17.29 -13.36 6.35
C CYS A 416 -16.75 -12.00 5.93
N ASP A 417 -16.76 -11.71 4.62
CA ASP A 417 -16.41 -10.38 4.14
C ASP A 417 -17.58 -9.38 4.34
N PRO A 418 -17.33 -8.06 4.22
CA PRO A 418 -18.38 -7.04 4.35
C PRO A 418 -19.55 -7.21 3.37
N GLN A 419 -19.33 -7.85 2.22
CA GLN A 419 -20.35 -8.11 1.21
C GLN A 419 -21.23 -9.32 1.54
N GLY A 420 -20.84 -10.11 2.55
CA GLY A 420 -21.56 -11.29 3.04
C GLY A 420 -21.14 -12.59 2.36
N ASN A 421 -20.06 -12.60 1.57
CA ASN A 421 -19.49 -13.83 1.03
C ASN A 421 -18.80 -14.61 2.13
N ALA A 422 -18.79 -15.94 1.99
CA ALA A 422 -18.09 -16.82 2.91
C ALA A 422 -16.72 -17.20 2.34
N TRP A 423 -15.70 -17.09 3.18
CA TRP A 423 -14.34 -17.48 2.87
C TRP A 423 -13.89 -18.54 3.86
N PHE A 424 -13.31 -19.63 3.35
CA PHE A 424 -12.88 -20.76 4.20
C PHE A 424 -11.40 -21.01 4.02
N LEU A 425 -10.64 -21.02 5.12
CA LEU A 425 -9.25 -21.49 5.16
C LEU A 425 -9.23 -23.00 5.40
N LEU A 426 -8.99 -23.79 4.35
CA LEU A 426 -9.21 -25.24 4.37
C LEU A 426 -7.92 -26.03 4.17
N ASN A 427 -7.92 -27.24 4.72
CA ASN A 427 -6.97 -28.29 4.39
C ASN A 427 -7.59 -29.26 3.38
N GLY A 428 -6.98 -29.42 2.20
CA GLY A 428 -7.35 -30.46 1.24
C GLY A 428 -6.71 -31.79 1.60
N LYS A 429 -7.52 -32.81 1.93
CA LYS A 429 -7.05 -34.16 2.23
C LYS A 429 -6.96 -34.99 0.95
N TYR A 430 -5.77 -35.54 0.67
CA TYR A 430 -5.63 -36.52 -0.40
C TYR A 430 -6.36 -37.82 -0.03
N THR A 431 -7.28 -38.24 -0.87
CA THR A 431 -7.96 -39.53 -0.73
C THR A 431 -6.98 -40.64 -1.11
N GLY A 432 -6.41 -41.31 -0.11
CA GLY A 432 -5.54 -42.46 -0.34
C GLY A 432 -6.37 -43.64 -0.84
N GLY A 433 -6.36 -43.92 -2.14
CA GLY A 433 -7.03 -45.11 -2.66
C GLY A 433 -7.29 -45.19 -4.15
N ILE A 434 -7.18 -44.10 -4.92
CA ILE A 434 -7.48 -44.15 -6.35
C ILE A 434 -6.19 -44.49 -7.10
N THR A 435 -5.99 -45.78 -7.38
CA THR A 435 -4.99 -46.23 -8.35
C THR A 435 -5.48 -45.88 -9.75
N ASP A 436 -4.60 -45.28 -10.57
CA ASP A 436 -4.87 -44.88 -11.96
C ASP A 436 -5.56 -46.03 -12.75
N GLY A 437 -6.89 -45.98 -12.89
CA GLY A 437 -7.63 -47.00 -13.64
C GLY A 437 -9.14 -47.13 -13.37
N GLU A 438 -9.64 -46.80 -12.17
CA GLU A 438 -11.09 -46.79 -11.88
C GLU A 438 -11.63 -45.35 -11.94
N SER A 439 -12.17 -44.98 -13.09
CA SER A 439 -12.53 -43.60 -13.45
C SER A 439 -13.91 -43.15 -12.97
N ASP A 440 -14.54 -43.82 -12.01
CA ASP A 440 -15.91 -43.49 -11.63
C ASP A 440 -15.93 -42.40 -10.54
N TYR A 441 -15.79 -41.15 -10.99
CA TYR A 441 -15.90 -39.93 -10.16
C TYR A 441 -17.20 -39.94 -9.32
N ASP A 442 -18.28 -40.52 -9.85
CA ASP A 442 -19.59 -40.63 -9.19
C ASP A 442 -19.64 -41.60 -8.00
N VAL A 443 -18.66 -42.50 -7.89
CA VAL A 443 -18.53 -43.43 -6.75
C VAL A 443 -17.80 -42.75 -5.58
N ILE A 444 -16.77 -41.97 -5.86
CA ILE A 444 -15.96 -41.26 -4.85
C ILE A 444 -16.76 -40.16 -4.16
N VAL A 445 -17.61 -39.44 -4.91
CA VAL A 445 -18.48 -38.39 -4.37
C VAL A 445 -19.72 -38.99 -3.69
N GLY A 446 -20.08 -40.23 -4.00
CA GLY A 446 -21.27 -40.93 -3.48
C GLY A 446 -21.16 -41.37 -2.02
N ASP A 447 -19.97 -41.81 -1.58
CA ASP A 447 -19.69 -42.30 -0.23
C ASP A 447 -18.83 -41.30 0.58
N VAL A 448 -19.26 -40.04 0.59
CA VAL A 448 -18.95 -38.96 1.55
C VAL A 448 -17.61 -39.08 2.29
N GLN A 449 -16.49 -38.96 1.58
CA GLN A 449 -15.27 -38.46 2.23
C GLN A 449 -15.29 -36.94 2.16
N GLN A 450 -15.50 -36.30 3.30
CA GLN A 450 -15.28 -34.86 3.48
C GLN A 450 -13.79 -34.57 3.29
N VAL A 451 -13.43 -34.33 2.03
CA VAL A 451 -12.05 -34.08 1.59
C VAL A 451 -11.52 -32.74 2.09
N PHE A 452 -12.39 -31.81 2.49
CA PHE A 452 -11.99 -30.56 3.11
C PHE A 452 -12.07 -30.69 4.63
N GLY A 453 -10.96 -30.38 5.31
CA GLY A 453 -10.86 -30.36 6.76
C GLY A 453 -10.25 -29.07 7.29
N THR A 454 -10.09 -29.00 8.60
CA THR A 454 -9.31 -27.94 9.24
C THR A 454 -7.82 -28.17 9.02
N LEU A 455 -7.06 -27.08 8.89
CA LEU A 455 -5.60 -27.11 9.05
C LEU A 455 -5.28 -27.30 10.54
N ALA A 456 -4.13 -27.91 10.87
CA ALA A 456 -3.66 -27.94 12.26
C ALA A 456 -3.50 -26.50 12.77
N GLY A 457 -4.25 -26.16 13.82
CA GLY A 457 -4.33 -24.80 14.38
C GLY A 457 -4.89 -23.74 13.43
N GLY A 458 -5.28 -24.07 12.21
CA GLY A 458 -5.82 -23.12 11.24
C GLY A 458 -7.33 -22.96 11.36
N ASP A 459 -7.79 -22.69 12.57
CA ASP A 459 -9.20 -22.44 12.91
C ASP A 459 -9.36 -21.09 13.63
N ILE A 460 -10.61 -20.59 13.69
CA ILE A 460 -10.96 -19.31 14.31
C ILE A 460 -10.70 -19.27 15.82
N ASP A 461 -10.64 -20.43 16.47
CA ASP A 461 -10.40 -20.52 17.92
C ASP A 461 -8.92 -20.30 18.22
N THR A 462 -8.04 -20.79 17.35
CA THR A 462 -6.57 -20.70 17.47
C THR A 462 -6.02 -19.44 16.82
N LEU A 463 -6.47 -19.09 15.60
CA LEU A 463 -6.10 -17.87 14.86
C LEU A 463 -7.13 -16.78 15.13
N ASN A 464 -7.24 -16.39 16.40
CA ASN A 464 -8.28 -15.54 16.95
C ASN A 464 -7.86 -14.06 17.16
N GLY A 465 -6.62 -13.71 16.79
CA GLY A 465 -6.08 -12.36 17.00
C GLY A 465 -5.58 -12.07 18.43
N LYS A 466 -5.67 -13.03 19.36
CA LYS A 466 -5.14 -12.95 20.73
C LYS A 466 -3.91 -13.82 20.89
N ASP A 467 -3.94 -15.01 20.33
CA ASP A 467 -2.82 -15.96 20.35
C ASP A 467 -1.90 -15.73 19.14
N TRP A 468 -0.70 -16.33 19.20
CA TRP A 468 0.27 -16.34 18.09
C TRP A 468 0.57 -14.95 17.54
N ALA A 469 0.68 -13.98 18.44
CA ALA A 469 0.95 -12.58 18.15
C ALA A 469 -0.08 -11.91 17.22
N GLY A 470 -1.35 -12.31 17.34
CA GLY A 470 -2.45 -11.60 16.72
C GLY A 470 -2.76 -12.01 15.28
N ILE A 471 -2.35 -13.21 14.86
CA ILE A 471 -2.69 -13.74 13.53
C ILE A 471 -4.18 -14.14 13.52
N THR A 472 -4.85 -13.83 12.42
CA THR A 472 -6.25 -14.20 12.17
C THR A 472 -6.42 -14.93 10.84
N ILE A 473 -7.47 -15.73 10.73
CA ILE A 473 -7.90 -16.32 9.43
C ILE A 473 -8.18 -15.21 8.42
N GLU A 474 -8.82 -14.12 8.87
CA GLU A 474 -9.06 -12.92 8.08
C GLU A 474 -7.77 -12.41 7.43
N ALA A 475 -6.72 -12.15 8.21
CA ALA A 475 -5.47 -11.60 7.68
C ALA A 475 -4.82 -12.50 6.60
N ILE A 476 -4.88 -13.83 6.80
CA ILE A 476 -4.38 -14.82 5.83
C ILE A 476 -5.17 -14.74 4.51
N ILE A 477 -6.50 -14.64 4.62
CA ILE A 477 -7.39 -14.53 3.46
C ILE A 477 -7.15 -13.22 2.72
N LYS A 478 -7.12 -12.09 3.42
CA LYS A 478 -6.90 -10.77 2.80
C LYS A 478 -5.58 -10.71 2.05
N SER A 479 -4.52 -11.21 2.66
CA SER A 479 -3.19 -11.23 2.04
C SER A 479 -3.15 -12.09 0.78
N SER A 480 -3.72 -13.30 0.84
CA SER A 480 -3.77 -14.22 -0.31
C SER A 480 -4.70 -13.70 -1.42
N TRP A 481 -5.83 -13.10 -1.04
CA TRP A 481 -6.78 -12.48 -1.97
C TRP A 481 -6.19 -11.27 -2.68
N GLY A 482 -5.54 -10.38 -1.93
CA GLY A 482 -4.80 -9.27 -2.53
C GLY A 482 -3.70 -9.74 -3.47
N ALA A 483 -3.00 -10.83 -3.13
CA ALA A 483 -2.03 -11.46 -4.02
C ALA A 483 -2.69 -11.91 -5.34
N PHE A 484 -3.83 -12.58 -5.23
CA PHE A 484 -4.62 -13.05 -6.37
C PHE A 484 -5.06 -11.91 -7.29
N LEU A 485 -5.57 -10.81 -6.72
CA LEU A 485 -5.94 -9.61 -7.46
C LEU A 485 -4.73 -8.93 -8.12
N ALA A 486 -3.62 -8.77 -7.38
CA ALA A 486 -2.38 -8.16 -7.88
C ALA A 486 -1.77 -8.97 -9.04
N ASN A 487 -2.07 -10.26 -9.13
CA ASN A 487 -1.64 -11.15 -10.20
C ASN A 487 -2.66 -11.26 -11.35
N GLY A 488 -3.59 -10.31 -11.47
CA GLY A 488 -4.60 -10.30 -12.53
C GLY A 488 -5.61 -11.43 -12.40
N ASN A 489 -6.09 -11.68 -11.17
CA ASN A 489 -7.01 -12.76 -10.83
C ASN A 489 -6.46 -14.16 -11.10
N LYS A 490 -5.18 -14.37 -10.75
CA LYS A 490 -4.49 -15.65 -10.89
C LYS A 490 -3.77 -16.04 -9.60
N ASN A 491 -3.77 -17.33 -9.30
CA ASN A 491 -2.96 -17.89 -8.22
C ASN A 491 -1.47 -17.84 -8.56
N GLY A 492 -0.61 -17.91 -7.54
CA GLY A 492 0.84 -17.98 -7.74
C GLY A 492 1.55 -16.63 -7.80
N TYR A 493 0.96 -15.57 -7.21
CA TYR A 493 1.62 -14.27 -7.10
C TYR A 493 2.99 -14.38 -6.46
N GLN A 494 4.01 -13.77 -7.04
CA GLN A 494 5.33 -13.65 -6.42
C GLN A 494 5.44 -12.26 -5.82
N MET A 495 5.40 -12.20 -4.50
CA MET A 495 5.52 -10.93 -3.81
C MET A 495 6.88 -10.30 -4.09
N ILE A 496 6.86 -9.06 -4.57
CA ILE A 496 8.05 -8.26 -4.73
C ILE A 496 8.44 -7.78 -3.33
N GLU A 497 9.69 -7.97 -2.91
CA GLU A 497 10.17 -7.66 -1.56
C GLU A 497 9.99 -6.19 -1.16
N SER A 498 9.81 -5.29 -2.13
CA SER A 498 9.55 -3.86 -1.94
C SER A 498 8.08 -3.48 -2.16
N SER A 499 7.16 -4.44 -2.17
CA SER A 499 5.76 -4.22 -2.50
C SER A 499 5.06 -3.38 -1.42
N SER A 500 4.66 -2.16 -1.80
CA SER A 500 3.83 -1.26 -1.00
C SER A 500 2.33 -1.50 -1.19
N LEU A 501 1.96 -2.59 -1.87
CA LEU A 501 0.59 -2.89 -2.18
C LEU A 501 -0.25 -3.11 -0.91
N GLN A 502 -1.49 -2.66 -0.98
CA GLN A 502 -2.53 -2.90 0.02
C GLN A 502 -3.85 -3.22 -0.68
N LEU A 503 -4.73 -3.92 0.01
CA LEU A 503 -6.07 -4.16 -0.49
C LEU A 503 -6.96 -2.93 -0.20
N SER A 504 -7.83 -2.57 -1.13
CA SER A 504 -8.85 -1.56 -0.88
C SER A 504 -9.73 -1.94 0.31
N THR A 505 -10.35 -0.95 0.93
CA THR A 505 -11.33 -1.16 2.01
C THR A 505 -12.53 -1.98 1.56
N GLU A 506 -12.81 -2.01 0.26
CA GLU A 506 -13.91 -2.75 -0.37
C GLU A 506 -13.52 -4.15 -0.87
N PHE A 507 -12.25 -4.56 -0.76
CA PHE A 507 -11.73 -5.88 -1.18
C PHE A 507 -11.77 -6.15 -2.69
N ASP A 508 -11.97 -5.12 -3.50
CA ASP A 508 -12.21 -5.21 -4.94
C ASP A 508 -10.97 -4.89 -5.80
N LYS A 509 -9.98 -4.20 -5.23
CA LYS A 509 -8.76 -3.80 -5.93
C LYS A 509 -7.55 -3.75 -5.01
N VAL A 510 -6.38 -3.75 -5.64
CA VAL A 510 -5.09 -3.54 -4.99
C VAL A 510 -4.62 -2.13 -5.30
N GLU A 511 -4.23 -1.39 -4.26
CA GLU A 511 -3.74 -0.03 -4.36
C GLU A 511 -2.31 0.06 -3.86
N ASP A 512 -1.55 1.03 -4.35
CA ASP A 512 -0.25 1.34 -3.78
C ASP A 512 -0.46 2.09 -2.45
N GLY A 513 -0.11 1.44 -1.34
CA GLY A 513 -0.11 2.04 -0.01
C GLY A 513 1.06 2.97 0.27
N GLY A 514 1.92 3.19 -0.73
CA GLY A 514 3.08 4.08 -0.69
C GLY A 514 4.26 3.52 0.11
N LEU A 515 4.06 2.52 0.97
CA LEU A 515 5.07 1.99 1.89
C LEU A 515 5.09 0.44 1.89
N PRO A 516 6.25 -0.22 1.75
CA PRO A 516 6.34 -1.67 1.65
C PRO A 516 5.78 -2.39 2.88
N PHE A 517 4.76 -3.22 2.70
CA PHE A 517 4.04 -3.91 3.78
C PHE A 517 3.21 -3.03 4.72
N ILE A 518 2.57 -1.99 4.21
CA ILE A 518 1.78 -1.07 5.06
C ILE A 518 0.61 -1.78 5.73
N ALA A 519 0.12 -2.85 5.12
CA ALA A 519 -0.92 -3.70 5.68
C ALA A 519 -0.37 -4.82 6.59
N GLY A 520 0.94 -4.83 6.90
CA GLY A 520 1.55 -5.85 7.75
C GLY A 520 1.42 -7.26 7.16
N ILE A 521 0.91 -8.20 7.95
CA ILE A 521 0.65 -9.57 7.47
C ILE A 521 -0.54 -9.66 6.49
N GLU A 522 -1.34 -8.59 6.35
CA GLU A 522 -2.42 -8.50 5.36
C GLU A 522 -1.92 -8.03 3.99
N THR A 523 -0.64 -7.65 3.86
CA THR A 523 -0.08 -7.19 2.58
C THR A 523 -0.23 -8.26 1.50
N PRO A 524 -0.72 -7.91 0.30
CA PRO A 524 -0.82 -8.80 -0.86
C PRO A 524 0.42 -9.67 -1.05
N GLY A 525 0.26 -10.98 -0.92
CA GLY A 525 1.32 -11.97 -1.15
C GLY A 525 2.17 -12.33 0.07
N PHE A 526 1.96 -11.71 1.24
CA PHE A 526 2.59 -12.16 2.49
C PHE A 526 2.22 -13.63 2.77
N PHE A 527 0.92 -13.91 2.74
CA PHE A 527 0.36 -15.23 2.50
C PHE A 527 0.00 -15.34 1.01
N ASN A 528 0.31 -16.49 0.43
CA ASN A 528 0.06 -16.76 -0.99
C ASN A 528 -0.60 -18.13 -1.14
N LEU A 529 -1.74 -18.31 -0.47
CA LEU A 529 -2.54 -19.53 -0.58
C LEU A 529 -3.37 -19.48 -1.87
N THR A 530 -3.61 -20.63 -2.48
CA THR A 530 -4.42 -20.70 -3.70
C THR A 530 -5.88 -20.36 -3.38
N ILE A 531 -6.47 -19.48 -4.19
CA ILE A 531 -7.88 -19.12 -4.12
C ILE A 531 -8.68 -20.02 -5.06
N CYS A 532 -9.83 -20.46 -4.58
CA CYS A 532 -10.76 -21.36 -5.25
C CYS A 532 -12.16 -20.76 -5.24
N PHE A 533 -12.86 -20.84 -6.36
CA PHE A 533 -14.29 -20.44 -6.46
C PHE A 533 -15.21 -21.64 -6.70
N ASP A 534 -14.64 -22.75 -7.18
CA ASP A 534 -15.36 -23.99 -7.43
C ASP A 534 -14.82 -25.11 -6.54
N PRO A 535 -15.62 -25.61 -5.57
CA PRO A 535 -15.20 -26.76 -4.76
C PRO A 535 -15.02 -28.03 -5.61
N TYR A 536 -15.70 -28.18 -6.75
CA TYR A 536 -15.52 -29.35 -7.61
C TYR A 536 -14.12 -29.38 -8.24
N GLU A 537 -13.63 -28.23 -8.72
CA GLU A 537 -12.26 -28.09 -9.21
C GLU A 537 -11.23 -28.46 -8.14
N ALA A 538 -11.41 -27.95 -6.91
CA ALA A 538 -10.51 -28.25 -5.80
C ALA A 538 -10.48 -29.76 -5.49
N VAL A 539 -11.65 -30.42 -5.48
CA VAL A 539 -11.75 -31.88 -5.26
C VAL A 539 -11.08 -32.65 -6.40
N GLU A 540 -11.37 -32.29 -7.64
CA GLU A 540 -10.79 -32.92 -8.83
C GLU A 540 -9.26 -32.86 -8.78
N ASN A 541 -8.71 -31.68 -8.50
CA ASN A 541 -7.27 -31.48 -8.41
C ASN A 541 -6.65 -32.19 -7.20
N LEU A 542 -7.36 -32.30 -6.06
CA LEU A 542 -6.93 -33.11 -4.94
C LEU A 542 -6.86 -34.60 -5.31
N ILE A 543 -7.88 -35.13 -5.97
CA ILE A 543 -7.93 -36.53 -6.43
C ILE A 543 -6.72 -36.82 -7.35
N TYR A 544 -6.43 -35.94 -8.30
CA TYR A 544 -5.33 -36.09 -9.24
C TYR A 544 -3.98 -35.54 -8.73
N ARG A 545 -3.89 -35.13 -7.46
CA ARG A 545 -2.67 -34.57 -6.84
C ARG A 545 -2.04 -33.41 -7.63
N LYS A 546 -2.88 -32.59 -8.27
CA LYS A 546 -2.45 -31.39 -8.98
C LYS A 546 -2.16 -30.27 -7.98
N SER A 547 -1.11 -29.50 -8.27
CA SER A 547 -0.73 -28.31 -7.52
C SER A 547 -0.54 -27.14 -8.49
N PRO A 548 -1.10 -25.95 -8.19
CA PRO A 548 -1.91 -25.62 -7.01
C PRO A 548 -3.31 -26.28 -7.06
N ILE A 549 -3.97 -26.45 -5.89
CA ILE A 549 -5.26 -27.15 -5.77
C ILE A 549 -6.34 -26.52 -6.68
N CYS A 550 -6.26 -25.23 -6.99
CA CYS A 550 -7.28 -24.54 -7.79
C CYS A 550 -6.73 -23.99 -9.11
N GLY A 551 -5.63 -24.57 -9.58
CA GLY A 551 -4.97 -24.12 -10.81
C GLY A 551 -4.41 -22.69 -10.70
N GLU A 552 -3.68 -22.28 -11.73
CA GLU A 552 -3.20 -20.89 -11.85
C GLU A 552 -4.35 -19.93 -12.14
N SER A 553 -5.31 -20.36 -12.97
CA SER A 553 -6.51 -19.61 -13.32
C SER A 553 -7.74 -20.40 -12.85
N PRO A 554 -8.17 -20.24 -11.59
CA PRO A 554 -9.28 -21.01 -11.03
C PRO A 554 -10.55 -20.79 -11.84
N LYS A 555 -11.37 -21.83 -11.99
CA LYS A 555 -12.66 -21.76 -12.68
C LYS A 555 -13.55 -20.76 -11.92
N GLN A 556 -13.73 -19.59 -12.50
CA GLN A 556 -14.65 -18.59 -11.97
C GLN A 556 -16.08 -19.05 -12.25
N ASP A 557 -16.96 -18.86 -11.28
CA ASP A 557 -18.35 -19.28 -11.36
C ASP A 557 -19.25 -18.31 -12.13
N GLY A 558 -18.67 -17.46 -12.99
CA GLY A 558 -19.38 -16.45 -13.78
C GLY A 558 -19.83 -15.21 -13.01
N TYR A 559 -19.56 -15.11 -11.71
CA TYR A 559 -20.05 -14.01 -10.85
C TYR A 559 -18.95 -13.08 -10.31
N MET A 560 -17.69 -13.28 -10.66
CA MET A 560 -16.68 -12.27 -10.37
C MET A 560 -16.66 -11.24 -11.50
N SER A 561 -17.13 -10.03 -11.21
CA SER A 561 -16.76 -8.86 -12.02
C SER A 561 -15.24 -8.88 -12.13
N LYS A 562 -14.71 -8.90 -13.36
CA LYS A 562 -13.26 -8.78 -13.58
C LYS A 562 -12.76 -7.57 -12.79
N ALA A 563 -11.70 -7.76 -12.03
CA ALA A 563 -11.11 -6.67 -11.26
C ALA A 563 -10.71 -5.51 -12.19
N PRO A 564 -10.81 -4.25 -11.73
CA PRO A 564 -10.27 -3.12 -12.46
C PRO A 564 -8.78 -3.32 -12.75
N ASN A 565 -8.33 -2.96 -13.95
CA ASN A 565 -6.92 -2.96 -14.33
C ASN A 565 -6.17 -1.80 -13.66
N SER A 566 -4.88 -1.65 -13.98
CA SER A 566 -4.01 -0.62 -13.38
C SER A 566 -4.47 0.82 -13.65
N ALA A 567 -5.31 1.07 -14.66
CA ALA A 567 -5.93 2.38 -14.92
C ALA A 567 -7.28 2.56 -14.19
N GLY A 568 -7.70 1.56 -13.41
CA GLY A 568 -8.88 1.63 -12.55
C GLY A 568 -10.21 1.44 -13.29
N TYR A 569 -10.24 0.62 -14.34
CA TYR A 569 -11.48 0.15 -15.00
C TYR A 569 -11.41 -1.33 -15.40
N THR A 570 -12.55 -1.96 -15.60
CA THR A 570 -12.61 -3.37 -15.99
C THR A 570 -12.55 -3.55 -17.52
N SER A 571 -11.47 -4.14 -18.04
CA SER A 571 -11.32 -4.46 -19.47
C SER A 571 -12.28 -5.54 -19.95
N GLY A 572 -12.75 -5.43 -21.19
CA GLY A 572 -13.77 -6.33 -21.75
C GLY A 572 -14.77 -5.61 -22.65
N ALA A 573 -16.05 -6.01 -22.56
CA ALA A 573 -17.13 -5.48 -23.37
C ALA A 573 -17.67 -4.16 -22.77
N CYS A 574 -16.86 -3.12 -22.90
CA CYS A 574 -17.25 -1.75 -22.58
C CYS A 574 -18.50 -1.31 -23.38
N THR A 575 -19.22 -0.32 -22.86
CA THR A 575 -20.44 0.23 -23.49
C THR A 575 -20.30 1.74 -23.65
N ILE A 576 -20.60 2.26 -24.84
CA ILE A 576 -20.77 3.69 -25.10
C ILE A 576 -22.25 3.99 -25.27
N HIS A 577 -22.76 4.92 -24.46
CA HIS A 577 -24.09 5.50 -24.57
C HIS A 577 -24.00 6.86 -25.24
N VAL A 578 -24.79 7.10 -26.29
CA VAL A 578 -24.83 8.37 -27.01
C VAL A 578 -26.23 8.93 -27.01
N THR A 579 -26.36 10.21 -26.68
CA THR A 579 -27.55 11.02 -26.97
C THR A 579 -27.23 12.00 -28.08
N GLU A 580 -27.90 11.88 -29.22
CA GLU A 580 -27.75 12.77 -30.36
C GLU A 580 -28.96 13.72 -30.49
N TYR A 581 -28.69 14.99 -30.76
CA TYR A 581 -29.70 16.04 -30.87
C TYR A 581 -29.71 16.65 -32.28
N GLN A 582 -30.89 16.69 -32.91
CA GLN A 582 -31.06 17.18 -34.29
C GLN A 582 -30.71 18.67 -34.42
N PRO A 583 -30.09 19.11 -35.52
CA PRO A 583 -29.91 20.53 -35.81
C PRO A 583 -31.24 21.30 -35.79
N ASN A 584 -31.19 22.56 -35.35
CA ASN A 584 -32.29 23.53 -35.39
C ASN A 584 -33.58 23.06 -34.67
N HIS A 585 -33.46 22.19 -33.66
CA HIS A 585 -34.59 21.79 -32.83
C HIS A 585 -34.92 22.89 -31.80
N PRO A 586 -36.15 23.44 -31.77
CA PRO A 586 -36.47 24.65 -31.02
C PRO A 586 -36.25 24.53 -29.51
N ASP A 587 -36.40 23.33 -28.95
CA ASP A 587 -36.32 23.12 -27.50
C ASP A 587 -35.07 22.34 -27.07
N LEU A 588 -34.42 21.64 -28.02
CA LEU A 588 -33.37 20.66 -27.70
C LEU A 588 -32.05 20.93 -28.40
N ASN A 589 -31.97 21.75 -29.45
CA ASN A 589 -30.71 22.09 -30.09
C ASN A 589 -30.92 23.29 -30.99
N LEU A 590 -30.64 24.46 -30.42
CA LEU A 590 -30.78 25.73 -31.11
C LEU A 590 -29.72 25.96 -32.19
N LEU A 591 -28.71 25.08 -32.30
CA LEU A 591 -27.62 25.21 -33.26
C LEU A 591 -27.97 24.52 -34.58
N ASP A 592 -27.33 24.98 -35.65
CA ASP A 592 -27.47 24.46 -37.02
C ASP A 592 -26.72 23.15 -37.28
N GLN A 593 -26.20 22.52 -36.24
CA GLN A 593 -25.34 21.33 -36.28
C GLN A 593 -25.77 20.30 -35.24
N TYR A 594 -25.44 19.03 -35.45
CA TYR A 594 -25.71 17.98 -34.46
C TYR A 594 -24.96 18.27 -33.17
N GLN A 595 -25.58 17.90 -32.05
CA GLN A 595 -24.90 17.86 -30.77
C GLN A 595 -24.92 16.44 -30.22
N LEU A 596 -23.85 16.01 -29.57
CA LEU A 596 -23.76 14.72 -28.88
C LEU A 596 -23.48 14.91 -27.40
N ALA A 597 -24.11 14.07 -26.57
CA ALA A 597 -23.66 13.75 -25.22
C ALA A 597 -23.24 12.28 -25.19
N VAL A 598 -22.12 11.96 -24.55
CA VAL A 598 -21.53 10.61 -24.60
C VAL A 598 -21.16 10.16 -23.20
N THR A 599 -21.58 8.95 -22.81
CA THR A 599 -21.15 8.28 -21.58
C THR A 599 -20.47 6.98 -21.92
N VAL A 600 -19.30 6.72 -21.34
CA VAL A 600 -18.57 5.47 -21.52
C VAL A 600 -18.61 4.67 -20.23
N PHE A 601 -18.93 3.39 -20.31
CA PHE A 601 -18.97 2.44 -19.21
C PHE A 601 -18.00 1.29 -19.46
N ASP A 602 -17.39 0.76 -18.41
CA ASP A 602 -16.58 -0.45 -18.49
C ASP A 602 -17.40 -1.75 -18.55
N ASP A 603 -16.71 -2.89 -18.60
CA ASP A 603 -17.34 -4.22 -18.60
C ASP A 603 -18.16 -4.47 -17.31
N ALA A 604 -17.76 -3.83 -16.20
CA ALA A 604 -18.44 -3.85 -14.91
C ALA A 604 -19.54 -2.77 -14.79
N LYS A 605 -19.83 -2.02 -15.86
CA LYS A 605 -20.80 -0.92 -15.92
C LYS A 605 -20.45 0.30 -15.06
N GLN A 606 -19.18 0.45 -14.68
CA GLN A 606 -18.67 1.67 -14.07
C GLN A 606 -18.42 2.74 -15.14
N GLN A 607 -18.87 3.97 -14.88
CA GLN A 607 -18.63 5.09 -15.79
C GLN A 607 -17.14 5.46 -15.85
N LEU A 608 -16.59 5.52 -17.07
CA LEU A 608 -15.20 5.85 -17.38
C LEU A 608 -15.00 7.28 -17.85
N ALA A 609 -15.96 7.79 -18.62
CA ALA A 609 -15.93 9.14 -19.17
C ALA A 609 -17.36 9.63 -19.42
N TYR A 610 -17.54 10.95 -19.34
CA TYR A 610 -18.79 11.61 -19.69
C TYR A 610 -18.49 12.91 -20.44
N ALA A 611 -18.77 12.93 -21.74
CA ALA A 611 -18.74 14.13 -22.55
C ALA A 611 -20.12 14.80 -22.52
N THR A 612 -20.13 16.07 -22.12
CA THR A 612 -21.35 16.88 -22.10
C THR A 612 -21.89 17.10 -23.51
N LYS A 613 -23.17 17.48 -23.58
CA LYS A 613 -23.82 17.90 -24.82
C LYS A 613 -23.04 19.02 -25.50
N GLN A 614 -22.50 18.74 -26.67
CA GLN A 614 -21.68 19.70 -27.41
C GLN A 614 -21.82 19.49 -28.92
N PRO A 615 -21.54 20.54 -29.73
CA PRO A 615 -21.49 20.41 -31.18
C PRO A 615 -20.52 19.32 -31.66
N VAL A 616 -20.89 18.66 -32.75
CA VAL A 616 -20.02 17.70 -33.45
C VAL A 616 -19.86 18.14 -34.89
N ASP A 617 -18.65 18.59 -35.24
CA ASP A 617 -18.31 19.02 -36.60
C ASP A 617 -16.81 18.84 -36.90
N PRO A 618 -16.40 17.80 -37.66
CA PRO A 618 -17.17 16.61 -38.02
C PRO A 618 -17.21 15.56 -36.90
N ALA A 619 -16.32 15.67 -35.91
CA ALA A 619 -16.12 14.67 -34.87
C ALA A 619 -15.61 15.27 -33.55
N ILE A 620 -15.91 14.57 -32.44
CA ILE A 620 -15.37 14.82 -31.10
C ILE A 620 -14.48 13.67 -30.64
N LYS A 621 -13.56 13.94 -29.72
CA LYS A 621 -12.58 12.98 -29.20
C LYS A 621 -12.53 12.99 -27.67
N ILE A 622 -12.82 11.85 -27.07
CA ILE A 622 -12.57 11.62 -25.64
C ILE A 622 -11.11 11.17 -25.52
N LEU A 623 -10.28 12.02 -24.91
CA LEU A 623 -8.84 11.79 -24.80
C LEU A 623 -8.50 10.67 -23.82
N ASP A 624 -7.42 9.94 -24.12
CA ASP A 624 -6.79 8.98 -23.20
C ASP A 624 -6.41 9.59 -21.84
N LYS A 625 -5.96 10.86 -21.81
CA LYS A 625 -5.53 11.54 -20.59
C LYS A 625 -6.67 11.99 -19.69
N THR A 626 -7.86 12.17 -20.26
CA THR A 626 -9.04 12.67 -19.53
C THR A 626 -10.08 11.59 -19.28
N SER A 627 -9.98 10.46 -20.00
CA SER A 627 -10.69 9.22 -19.69
C SER A 627 -9.77 8.24 -18.97
N LYS A 628 -10.33 7.14 -18.44
CA LYS A 628 -9.51 6.01 -17.95
C LYS A 628 -9.01 5.11 -19.07
N LEU A 629 -9.35 5.37 -20.33
CA LEU A 629 -9.06 4.50 -21.46
C LEU A 629 -7.62 4.71 -22.00
N PRO A 630 -6.93 3.67 -22.49
CA PRO A 630 -5.58 3.76 -23.02
C PRO A 630 -5.47 4.37 -24.43
N TYR A 631 -6.60 4.59 -25.11
CA TYR A 631 -6.66 5.11 -26.48
C TYR A 631 -7.73 6.18 -26.61
N ASP A 632 -7.53 7.10 -27.55
CA ASP A 632 -8.54 8.10 -27.90
C ASP A 632 -9.80 7.44 -28.47
N LEU A 633 -10.97 7.86 -27.99
CA LEU A 633 -12.28 7.47 -28.53
C LEU A 633 -12.84 8.62 -29.36
N VAL A 634 -12.90 8.45 -30.68
CA VAL A 634 -13.44 9.45 -31.61
C VAL A 634 -14.89 9.11 -31.93
N ILE A 635 -15.78 10.10 -31.90
CA ILE A 635 -17.19 9.98 -32.29
C ILE A 635 -17.50 11.02 -33.36
N SER A 636 -18.08 10.59 -34.48
CA SER A 636 -18.44 11.45 -35.61
C SER A 636 -19.92 11.31 -35.96
N THR A 637 -20.51 12.40 -36.47
CA THR A 637 -21.80 12.38 -37.15
C THR A 637 -21.59 12.74 -38.61
N ASP A 638 -22.15 11.97 -39.55
CA ASP A 638 -22.09 12.34 -40.98
C ASP A 638 -23.00 13.54 -41.29
N ARG A 639 -22.46 14.53 -42.01
CA ARG A 639 -23.15 15.76 -42.42
C ARG A 639 -23.92 15.58 -43.72
N ASP A 640 -23.50 14.68 -44.62
CA ASP A 640 -23.88 14.72 -46.03
C ASP A 640 -24.98 13.73 -46.43
N ASP A 641 -25.21 12.66 -45.66
CA ASP A 641 -26.23 11.63 -45.99
C ASP A 641 -27.22 11.28 -44.85
N HIS A 642 -27.04 11.92 -43.68
CA HIS A 642 -27.83 11.82 -42.46
C HIS A 642 -27.91 10.42 -41.80
N LYS A 643 -27.66 10.43 -40.48
CA LYS A 643 -28.11 9.48 -39.43
C LYS A 643 -27.15 8.40 -38.97
N SER A 644 -25.88 8.40 -39.34
CA SER A 644 -24.94 7.45 -38.74
C SER A 644 -24.03 8.14 -37.72
N VAL A 645 -24.06 7.67 -36.47
CA VAL A 645 -23.01 7.96 -35.49
C VAL A 645 -21.92 6.90 -35.66
N CYS A 646 -20.69 7.32 -35.93
CA CYS A 646 -19.55 6.41 -36.11
C CYS A 646 -18.49 6.62 -35.03
N PHE A 647 -17.76 5.56 -34.72
CA PHE A 647 -16.84 5.45 -33.60
C PHE A 647 -15.49 4.90 -34.05
N TRP A 648 -14.41 5.39 -33.44
CA TRP A 648 -13.06 4.85 -33.59
C TRP A 648 -12.44 4.70 -32.21
N TYR A 649 -11.91 3.52 -31.91
CA TYR A 649 -11.20 3.25 -30.67
C TYR A 649 -10.15 2.16 -30.91
N ALA A 650 -8.88 2.43 -30.60
CA ALA A 650 -7.80 1.47 -30.80
C ALA A 650 -7.79 0.95 -32.27
N ASP A 651 -7.88 -0.36 -32.47
CA ASP A 651 -7.99 -1.02 -33.77
C ASP A 651 -9.44 -1.26 -34.25
N GLN A 652 -10.42 -0.67 -33.56
CA GLN A 652 -11.86 -0.83 -33.84
C GLN A 652 -12.44 0.40 -34.55
N TRP A 653 -13.35 0.13 -35.47
CA TRP A 653 -14.21 1.13 -36.11
C TRP A 653 -15.59 0.53 -36.33
N TRP A 654 -16.64 1.27 -36.00
CA TRP A 654 -18.02 0.86 -36.18
C TRP A 654 -18.96 2.06 -36.27
N CYS A 655 -20.20 1.83 -36.68
CA CYS A 655 -21.25 2.85 -36.68
C CYS A 655 -22.49 2.32 -35.95
N ASP A 656 -23.46 3.20 -35.68
CA ASP A 656 -24.72 2.92 -34.99
C ASP A 656 -25.60 1.82 -35.61
N SER A 657 -25.31 1.39 -36.83
CA SER A 657 -25.95 0.27 -37.52
C SER A 657 -25.20 -1.06 -37.41
N ASP A 658 -24.05 -1.10 -36.73
CA ASP A 658 -23.21 -2.29 -36.63
C ASP A 658 -23.74 -3.29 -35.58
N ALA A 659 -24.21 -4.44 -36.05
CA ALA A 659 -24.68 -5.53 -35.21
C ALA A 659 -23.55 -6.24 -34.44
N ALA A 660 -22.30 -6.22 -34.93
CA ALA A 660 -21.17 -6.87 -34.26
C ALA A 660 -20.80 -6.16 -32.94
N HIS A 661 -21.02 -4.85 -32.90
CA HIS A 661 -20.85 -4.01 -31.73
C HIS A 661 -22.15 -3.85 -30.93
N GLU A 662 -23.17 -4.69 -31.21
CA GLU A 662 -24.48 -4.66 -30.54
C GLU A 662 -25.10 -3.25 -30.46
N CYS A 663 -24.92 -2.44 -31.51
CA CYS A 663 -25.45 -1.09 -31.53
C CYS A 663 -26.99 -1.08 -31.58
N ASN A 664 -27.60 -0.31 -30.68
CA ASN A 664 -29.05 -0.17 -30.59
C ASN A 664 -29.44 1.31 -30.44
N PHE A 665 -29.60 1.98 -31.57
CA PHE A 665 -30.06 3.37 -31.62
C PHE A 665 -31.56 3.45 -31.89
N GLY A 666 -32.25 4.26 -31.08
CA GLY A 666 -33.64 4.62 -31.28
C GLY A 666 -33.86 5.53 -32.50
N GLN A 667 -35.13 5.68 -32.88
CA GLN A 667 -35.53 6.76 -33.77
C GLN A 667 -35.45 8.11 -33.04
N TYR A 668 -35.43 9.19 -33.80
CA TYR A 668 -35.60 10.52 -33.23
C TYR A 668 -36.98 10.67 -32.59
N ASP A 669 -37.01 10.97 -31.31
CA ASP A 669 -38.20 11.30 -30.54
C ASP A 669 -38.03 12.70 -29.93
N GLY A 670 -38.91 13.62 -30.31
CA GLY A 670 -38.88 15.01 -29.85
C GLY A 670 -37.57 15.76 -30.15
N GLY A 671 -36.84 15.42 -31.22
CA GLY A 671 -35.60 16.10 -31.62
C GLY A 671 -34.31 15.51 -31.09
N LYS A 672 -34.37 14.40 -30.35
CA LYS A 672 -33.20 13.63 -29.93
C LYS A 672 -33.35 12.14 -30.20
N ARG A 673 -32.25 11.41 -30.31
CA ARG A 673 -32.24 9.93 -30.27
C ARG A 673 -31.14 9.46 -29.33
N GLU A 674 -31.30 8.27 -28.78
CA GLU A 674 -30.36 7.66 -27.86
C GLU A 674 -29.98 6.27 -28.37
N GLY A 675 -28.77 5.83 -28.06
CA GLY A 675 -28.35 4.48 -28.37
C GLY A 675 -27.11 4.03 -27.62
N ASP A 676 -27.02 2.72 -27.45
CA ASP A 676 -25.87 2.05 -26.84
C ASP A 676 -25.14 1.24 -27.90
N CYS A 677 -23.80 1.27 -27.88
CA CYS A 677 -22.95 0.32 -28.60
C CYS A 677 -21.94 -0.30 -27.64
N LYS A 678 -21.60 -1.56 -27.84
CA LYS A 678 -20.49 -2.22 -27.15
C LYS A 678 -19.20 -2.09 -27.95
N PHE A 679 -18.08 -2.07 -27.26
CA PHE A 679 -16.75 -2.15 -27.86
C PHE A 679 -15.79 -2.84 -26.90
N THR A 680 -14.66 -3.32 -27.40
CA THR A 680 -13.63 -3.93 -26.56
C THR A 680 -12.73 -2.84 -26.00
N CYS A 681 -12.72 -2.66 -24.68
CA CYS A 681 -11.71 -1.84 -24.02
C CYS A 681 -10.51 -2.70 -23.63
N ASN A 682 -9.37 -2.41 -24.24
CA ASN A 682 -8.07 -3.07 -24.01
C ASN A 682 -7.56 -2.88 -22.58
N ASP A 683 -6.55 -3.64 -22.14
CA ASP A 683 -5.82 -3.35 -20.91
C ASP A 683 -4.70 -2.32 -21.14
N PRO A 684 -4.30 -1.54 -20.11
CA PRO A 684 -3.14 -0.65 -20.18
C PRO A 684 -1.87 -1.43 -20.56
N GLY A 685 -1.36 -1.19 -21.77
CA GLY A 685 -0.16 -1.84 -22.30
C GLY A 685 -0.40 -2.84 -23.43
N ASP A 686 -1.65 -3.22 -23.68
CA ASP A 686 -2.01 -3.92 -24.93
C ASP A 686 -1.60 -3.04 -26.11
N LYS A 687 -0.99 -3.63 -27.13
CA LYS A 687 -0.67 -2.92 -28.38
C LYS A 687 -1.82 -3.08 -29.36
N ALA A 688 -2.56 -2.00 -29.60
CA ALA A 688 -3.55 -1.97 -30.67
C ALA A 688 -2.92 -1.51 -31.99
N GLY A 689 -3.41 -2.09 -33.10
CA GLY A 689 -3.14 -1.56 -34.44
C GLY A 689 -3.92 -0.26 -34.69
N PRO A 690 -3.64 0.45 -35.80
CA PRO A 690 -4.51 1.53 -36.23
C PRO A 690 -5.90 0.98 -36.62
N PRO A 691 -6.97 1.79 -36.47
CA PRO A 691 -8.31 1.37 -36.89
C PRO A 691 -8.35 1.13 -38.40
N PRO A 692 -9.24 0.25 -38.89
CA PRO A 692 -9.31 -0.12 -40.31
C PRO A 692 -9.72 1.03 -41.22
N VAL A 693 -10.38 2.05 -40.66
CA VAL A 693 -10.77 3.28 -41.34
C VAL A 693 -10.17 4.46 -40.58
N ALA A 694 -9.54 5.40 -41.28
CA ALA A 694 -9.00 6.61 -40.66
C ALA A 694 -10.15 7.46 -40.08
N PRO A 695 -9.97 8.06 -38.88
CA PRO A 695 -10.97 9.00 -38.35
C PRO A 695 -11.06 10.25 -39.24
N PRO A 696 -12.17 11.00 -39.18
CA PRO A 696 -12.31 12.28 -39.87
C PRO A 696 -11.16 13.24 -39.50
N GLY A 697 -10.76 14.10 -40.44
CA GLY A 697 -9.87 15.21 -40.13
C GLY A 697 -10.55 16.25 -39.23
N ASN A 698 -9.75 17.09 -38.54
CA ASN A 698 -10.23 18.19 -37.68
C ASN A 698 -11.09 17.73 -36.48
N VAL A 699 -10.71 16.64 -35.82
CA VAL A 699 -11.39 16.17 -34.60
C VAL A 699 -11.17 17.15 -33.45
N VAL A 700 -12.25 17.47 -32.72
CA VAL A 700 -12.22 18.38 -31.55
C VAL A 700 -12.18 17.56 -30.27
N ASP A 701 -11.45 17.99 -29.26
CA ASP A 701 -11.48 17.30 -27.96
C ASP A 701 -12.82 17.52 -27.25
N ALA A 702 -13.39 16.45 -26.72
CA ALA A 702 -14.67 16.45 -26.05
C ALA A 702 -14.58 17.11 -24.66
N ASN A 703 -15.53 17.99 -24.36
CA ASN A 703 -15.66 18.57 -23.02
C ASN A 703 -16.22 17.53 -22.04
N LEU A 704 -15.37 17.05 -21.12
CA LEU A 704 -15.77 16.15 -20.05
C LEU A 704 -16.31 16.99 -18.88
N GLY A 705 -17.57 16.78 -18.51
CA GLY A 705 -18.37 17.69 -17.67
C GLY A 705 -17.85 17.97 -16.25
N THR A 706 -16.77 17.33 -15.81
CA THR A 706 -16.16 17.48 -14.49
C THR A 706 -14.63 17.33 -14.57
N ASN A 707 -13.88 18.23 -13.93
CA ASN A 707 -12.42 18.15 -13.66
C ASN A 707 -11.41 18.40 -14.80
N ALA A 708 -11.81 18.91 -15.97
CA ALA A 708 -10.83 19.36 -16.97
C ALA A 708 -10.11 20.65 -16.49
N THR A 709 -8.80 20.56 -16.22
CA THR A 709 -7.95 21.71 -15.91
C THR A 709 -7.53 22.43 -17.19
N GLY A 710 -8.14 23.58 -17.45
CA GLY A 710 -7.59 24.84 -17.99
C GLY A 710 -6.72 24.92 -19.26
N ASP A 711 -6.16 23.84 -19.80
CA ASP A 711 -5.19 23.94 -20.89
C ASP A 711 -5.87 23.91 -22.27
N GLY A 712 -5.53 24.91 -23.10
CA GLY A 712 -6.25 25.31 -24.31
C GLY A 712 -6.68 24.17 -25.23
N ILE A 713 -7.98 24.13 -25.51
CA ILE A 713 -8.61 23.17 -26.41
C ILE A 713 -8.58 23.72 -27.85
N THR A 714 -8.36 22.85 -28.83
CA THR A 714 -8.36 23.24 -30.26
C THR A 714 -9.78 23.52 -30.73
N LEU A 715 -10.01 24.69 -31.34
CA LEU A 715 -11.35 25.21 -31.67
C LEU A 715 -11.77 24.88 -33.12
N ALA A 716 -12.95 24.27 -33.31
CA ALA A 716 -13.48 23.96 -34.65
C ALA A 716 -14.22 25.12 -35.36
N LYS A 717 -14.56 26.22 -34.68
CA LYS A 717 -15.31 27.32 -35.31
C LYS A 717 -14.78 28.69 -34.87
N THR A 718 -14.88 29.67 -35.77
CA THR A 718 -14.59 31.07 -35.48
C THR A 718 -15.73 31.67 -34.65
N TYR A 719 -15.38 32.33 -33.55
CA TYR A 719 -16.31 33.16 -32.77
C TYR A 719 -15.96 34.63 -32.96
N SER A 720 -16.93 35.51 -32.70
CA SER A 720 -16.65 36.95 -32.69
C SER A 720 -15.98 37.31 -31.36
N ALA A 721 -14.66 37.52 -31.38
CA ALA A 721 -13.92 38.01 -30.21
C ALA A 721 -14.46 39.36 -29.74
N GLY A 722 -14.50 39.57 -28.42
CA GLY A 722 -15.02 40.79 -27.83
C GLY A 722 -15.66 40.54 -26.46
N LYS A 723 -16.84 41.12 -26.25
CA LYS A 723 -17.62 40.99 -25.02
C LYS A 723 -18.62 39.84 -25.20
N CYS A 724 -18.27 38.66 -24.72
CA CYS A 724 -19.15 37.50 -24.72
C CYS A 724 -20.03 37.50 -23.47
N ASP A 725 -21.08 36.68 -23.53
CA ASP A 725 -22.08 36.56 -22.48
C ASP A 725 -22.20 35.12 -21.98
N VAL A 726 -22.35 34.96 -20.67
CA VAL A 726 -22.78 33.70 -20.06
C VAL A 726 -24.04 33.94 -19.23
N MET A 727 -25.08 33.16 -19.50
CA MET A 727 -26.26 33.04 -18.64
C MET A 727 -26.13 31.74 -17.87
N VAL A 728 -26.36 31.79 -16.56
CA VAL A 728 -26.44 30.60 -15.73
C VAL A 728 -27.79 30.56 -15.06
N ARG A 729 -28.47 29.43 -15.26
CA ARG A 729 -29.69 29.08 -14.56
C ARG A 729 -29.36 28.02 -13.51
N GLN A 730 -29.59 28.37 -12.26
CA GLN A 730 -29.38 27.50 -11.11
C GLN A 730 -30.75 26.97 -10.64
N TYR A 731 -30.82 25.68 -10.35
CA TYR A 731 -32.00 24.99 -9.84
C TYR A 731 -31.75 24.50 -8.42
N GLN A 732 -32.65 24.81 -7.50
CA GLN A 732 -32.54 24.41 -6.10
C GLN A 732 -32.71 22.88 -5.94
N ALA A 733 -32.07 22.29 -4.95
CA ALA A 733 -32.24 20.87 -4.63
C ALA A 733 -33.69 20.58 -4.17
N ASN A 734 -34.29 19.49 -4.67
CA ASN A 734 -35.61 18.98 -4.25
C ASN A 734 -36.78 20.00 -4.29
N GLU A 735 -36.74 21.02 -5.16
CA GLU A 735 -37.78 22.06 -5.17
C GLU A 735 -38.96 21.77 -6.11
N MET A 736 -40.13 22.32 -5.74
CA MET A 736 -41.42 22.19 -6.42
C MET A 736 -41.88 20.74 -6.63
N SER A 737 -41.93 19.97 -5.53
CA SER A 737 -42.40 18.57 -5.57
C SER A 737 -41.58 17.66 -6.51
N ASN A 738 -40.30 17.96 -6.72
CA ASN A 738 -39.38 17.32 -7.67
C ASN A 738 -39.66 17.61 -9.16
N ASP A 739 -40.56 18.55 -9.49
CA ASP A 739 -40.90 18.86 -10.88
C ASP A 739 -39.77 19.62 -11.60
N LEU A 740 -39.06 20.52 -10.92
CA LEU A 740 -37.95 21.29 -11.51
C LEU A 740 -36.60 20.61 -11.39
N ASN A 741 -36.27 20.08 -10.22
CA ASN A 741 -35.01 19.38 -9.98
C ASN A 741 -35.25 18.25 -8.98
N PRO A 742 -35.40 17.00 -9.45
CA PRO A 742 -35.63 15.85 -8.58
C PRO A 742 -34.37 15.41 -7.82
N SER A 743 -33.23 16.06 -8.07
CA SER A 743 -31.97 15.75 -7.39
C SER A 743 -31.93 16.31 -5.98
N ASN A 744 -31.27 15.56 -5.08
CA ASN A 744 -30.89 16.04 -3.75
C ASN A 744 -29.81 17.13 -3.79
N ASP A 745 -29.21 17.36 -4.95
CA ASP A 745 -28.22 18.39 -5.20
C ASP A 745 -28.78 19.49 -6.10
N HIS A 746 -28.15 20.67 -6.06
CA HIS A 746 -28.40 21.74 -7.00
C HIS A 746 -28.09 21.30 -8.44
N ALA A 747 -28.70 21.94 -9.43
CA ALA A 747 -28.33 21.76 -10.83
C ALA A 747 -28.03 23.10 -11.51
N LEU A 748 -27.16 23.07 -12.52
CA LEU A 748 -26.77 24.23 -13.31
C LEU A 748 -27.07 23.99 -14.80
N GLU A 749 -27.48 25.05 -15.47
CA GLU A 749 -27.62 25.14 -16.91
C GLU A 749 -26.93 26.43 -17.37
N LEU A 750 -25.94 26.31 -18.24
CA LEU A 750 -25.12 27.42 -18.70
C LEU A 750 -25.42 27.67 -20.17
N THR A 751 -25.46 28.92 -20.60
CA THR A 751 -25.67 29.32 -22.00
C THR A 751 -24.66 30.39 -22.37
N LEU A 752 -23.94 30.23 -23.47
CA LEU A 752 -22.88 31.10 -23.95
C LEU A 752 -23.25 31.77 -25.27
N TRP A 753 -23.02 33.08 -25.35
CA TRP A 753 -23.12 33.85 -26.59
C TRP A 753 -21.81 34.56 -26.91
N ASP A 754 -21.52 34.74 -28.20
CA ASP A 754 -20.36 35.49 -28.66
C ASP A 754 -20.60 37.02 -28.63
N ALA A 755 -19.62 37.82 -29.07
CA ALA A 755 -19.73 39.28 -29.07
C ALA A 755 -20.79 39.87 -30.03
N LYS A 756 -21.38 39.06 -30.92
CA LYS A 756 -22.52 39.46 -31.76
C LYS A 756 -23.86 39.05 -31.16
N GLY A 757 -23.85 38.32 -30.05
CA GLY A 757 -25.04 37.72 -29.45
C GLY A 757 -25.46 36.42 -30.14
N ASP A 758 -24.58 35.80 -30.93
CA ASP A 758 -24.84 34.48 -31.51
C ASP A 758 -24.65 33.42 -30.43
N LEU A 759 -25.60 32.49 -30.29
CA LEU A 759 -25.49 31.38 -29.35
C LEU A 759 -24.37 30.45 -29.80
N ILE A 760 -23.37 30.22 -28.95
CA ILE A 760 -22.19 29.42 -29.31
C ILE A 760 -22.07 28.11 -28.54
N ALA A 761 -22.64 28.01 -27.33
CA ALA A 761 -22.71 26.77 -26.57
C ALA A 761 -23.76 26.88 -25.45
N TYR A 762 -24.22 25.74 -24.96
CA TYR A 762 -25.02 25.66 -23.74
C TYR A 762 -24.93 24.26 -23.14
N THR A 763 -25.14 24.13 -21.84
CA THR A 763 -25.33 22.83 -21.17
C THR A 763 -26.81 22.57 -21.01
N VAL A 764 -27.19 21.30 -20.85
CA VAL A 764 -28.49 20.97 -20.25
C VAL A 764 -28.39 21.11 -18.73
N LYS A 765 -29.55 21.11 -18.06
CA LYS A 765 -29.63 21.00 -16.59
C LYS A 765 -28.77 19.84 -16.09
N THR A 766 -27.68 20.17 -15.41
CA THR A 766 -26.65 19.22 -14.97
C THR A 766 -26.56 19.29 -13.44
N THR A 767 -26.70 18.13 -12.78
CA THR A 767 -26.53 18.04 -11.32
C THR A 767 -25.13 18.48 -10.92
N ALA A 768 -25.05 19.40 -9.97
CA ALA A 768 -23.84 20.08 -9.55
C ALA A 768 -23.80 20.15 -8.02
N PRO A 769 -23.31 19.10 -7.35
CA PRO A 769 -23.09 19.13 -5.90
C PRO A 769 -22.20 20.32 -5.49
N PRO A 770 -22.23 20.75 -4.22
CA PRO A 770 -21.36 21.83 -3.74
C PRO A 770 -19.91 21.64 -4.16
N LYS A 771 -19.27 22.71 -4.65
CA LYS A 771 -17.88 22.74 -5.16
C LYS A 771 -17.63 21.90 -6.40
N THR A 772 -18.67 21.38 -7.05
CA THR A 772 -18.55 20.68 -8.34
C THR A 772 -18.72 21.68 -9.48
N TRP A 773 -17.71 21.76 -10.33
CA TRP A 773 -17.73 22.62 -11.52
C TRP A 773 -18.53 21.98 -12.66
N VAL A 774 -19.50 22.71 -13.17
CA VAL A 774 -20.15 22.48 -14.46
C VAL A 774 -19.47 23.34 -15.51
N ASN A 775 -19.01 22.69 -16.57
CA ASN A 775 -18.24 23.31 -17.63
C ASN A 775 -19.12 23.52 -18.86
N VAL A 776 -19.06 24.71 -19.45
CA VAL A 776 -19.58 24.98 -20.79
C VAL A 776 -18.44 25.51 -21.66
N GLN A 777 -18.28 24.89 -22.82
CA GLN A 777 -17.20 25.22 -23.74
C GLN A 777 -17.82 25.40 -25.12
N GLY A 778 -17.75 26.64 -25.61
CA GLY A 778 -18.04 26.94 -27.01
C GLY A 778 -16.76 26.92 -27.85
N PRO A 779 -16.74 27.62 -28.98
CA PRO A 779 -15.53 27.92 -29.74
C PRO A 779 -14.54 28.86 -29.00
N LEU A 780 -14.54 28.94 -27.67
CA LEU A 780 -13.73 29.88 -26.88
C LEU A 780 -12.37 29.30 -26.48
N PRO A 781 -11.28 30.07 -26.39
CA PRO A 781 -9.96 29.54 -26.04
C PRO A 781 -9.88 28.91 -24.64
N TYR A 782 -10.79 29.27 -23.73
CA TYR A 782 -10.87 28.74 -22.36
C TYR A 782 -12.28 28.25 -22.02
N ILE A 783 -12.37 27.37 -21.02
CA ILE A 783 -13.63 26.83 -20.50
C ILE A 783 -14.29 27.86 -19.59
N VAL A 784 -15.60 28.06 -19.75
CA VAL A 784 -16.42 28.72 -18.73
C VAL A 784 -16.86 27.67 -17.72
N GLN A 785 -16.38 27.80 -16.49
CA GLN A 785 -16.68 26.85 -15.41
C GLN A 785 -17.57 27.55 -14.39
N CYS A 786 -18.62 26.88 -13.92
CA CYS A 786 -19.47 27.39 -12.85
C CYS A 786 -19.70 26.32 -11.78
N ALA A 787 -19.63 26.69 -10.49
CA ALA A 787 -19.87 25.79 -9.38
C ALA A 787 -20.87 26.41 -8.40
N ASN A 788 -21.62 25.53 -7.73
CA ASN A 788 -22.38 25.88 -6.54
C ASN A 788 -21.44 25.97 -5.34
N GLY A 789 -21.60 27.00 -4.51
CA GLY A 789 -20.90 27.18 -3.25
C GLY A 789 -21.42 26.25 -2.15
N ASP A 790 -20.91 26.44 -0.93
CA ASP A 790 -21.41 25.73 0.24
C ASP A 790 -22.78 26.31 0.65
N GLY A 791 -23.87 25.61 0.29
CA GLY A 791 -25.25 25.96 0.64
C GLY A 791 -26.03 26.71 -0.44
N ASP A 792 -27.20 27.22 -0.09
CA ASP A 792 -28.22 27.72 -1.03
C ASP A 792 -27.90 29.10 -1.66
N GLY A 793 -26.71 29.68 -1.44
CA GLY A 793 -26.50 31.12 -1.65
C GLY A 793 -25.55 31.54 -2.78
N GLU A 794 -24.43 30.83 -2.93
CA GLU A 794 -23.32 31.34 -3.72
C GLU A 794 -23.10 30.48 -4.97
N MET A 795 -22.95 31.13 -6.12
CA MET A 795 -22.51 30.51 -7.36
C MET A 795 -21.27 31.24 -7.81
N SER A 796 -20.22 30.49 -8.14
CA SER A 796 -18.95 31.01 -8.64
C SER A 796 -18.74 30.55 -10.07
N CYS A 797 -18.41 31.47 -10.98
CA CYS A 797 -18.02 31.15 -12.34
C CYS A 797 -16.64 31.73 -12.67
N GLN A 798 -15.93 31.10 -13.61
CA GLN A 798 -14.63 31.56 -14.07
C GLN A 798 -14.41 31.28 -15.57
N TYR A 799 -13.59 32.12 -16.19
CA TYR A 799 -13.10 31.99 -17.56
C TYR A 799 -11.69 32.57 -17.63
N ALA A 800 -10.68 31.74 -17.92
CA ALA A 800 -9.28 32.14 -17.81
C ALA A 800 -8.96 32.74 -16.41
N ASP A 801 -8.51 33.99 -16.36
CA ASP A 801 -8.23 34.75 -15.14
C ASP A 801 -9.43 35.57 -14.62
N GLN A 802 -10.55 35.57 -15.34
CA GLN A 802 -11.77 36.27 -14.95
C GLN A 802 -12.63 35.36 -14.05
N SER A 803 -13.17 35.93 -12.97
CA SER A 803 -14.07 35.23 -12.05
C SER A 803 -15.26 36.10 -11.65
N TRP A 804 -16.38 35.45 -11.38
CA TRP A 804 -17.64 36.09 -10.99
C TRP A 804 -18.30 35.30 -9.88
N THR A 805 -18.83 35.99 -8.88
CA THR A 805 -19.70 35.40 -7.86
C THR A 805 -21.00 36.14 -7.79
N THR A 806 -22.03 35.48 -7.27
CA THR A 806 -23.36 36.06 -7.20
C THR A 806 -24.09 35.52 -5.97
N ASN A 807 -24.88 36.38 -5.31
CA ASN A 807 -25.67 36.06 -4.12
C ASN A 807 -27.16 36.47 -4.23
N LYS A 808 -27.72 36.50 -5.44
CA LYS A 808 -29.13 36.82 -5.68
C LYS A 808 -30.07 35.81 -5.02
N ASN A 809 -31.24 36.31 -4.64
CA ASN A 809 -32.31 35.49 -4.06
C ASN A 809 -32.95 34.56 -5.10
N TRP A 810 -33.38 33.39 -4.64
CA TRP A 810 -34.19 32.44 -5.39
C TRP A 810 -35.56 33.02 -5.77
N LYS A 811 -36.08 32.60 -6.92
CA LYS A 811 -37.46 32.88 -7.34
C LYS A 811 -38.08 31.61 -7.89
N ASN A 812 -38.99 31.00 -7.12
CA ASN A 812 -39.67 29.74 -7.47
C ASN A 812 -38.70 28.57 -7.75
N GLY A 813 -37.65 28.43 -6.93
CA GLY A 813 -36.65 27.38 -7.07
C GLY A 813 -35.69 27.47 -8.24
N GLU A 814 -35.73 28.60 -8.93
CA GLU A 814 -34.78 28.94 -9.97
C GLU A 814 -34.13 30.28 -9.68
N ARG A 815 -32.94 30.43 -10.24
CA ARG A 815 -32.20 31.68 -10.24
C ARG A 815 -31.47 31.86 -11.55
N TYR A 816 -31.39 33.12 -11.99
CA TYR A 816 -30.80 33.52 -13.26
C TYR A 816 -29.71 34.55 -13.02
N ASP A 817 -28.52 34.24 -13.49
CA ASP A 817 -27.39 35.14 -13.50
C ASP A 817 -26.86 35.32 -14.92
N TYR A 818 -26.40 36.53 -15.19
CA TYR A 818 -25.89 36.93 -16.51
C TYR A 818 -24.60 37.69 -16.29
N TRP A 819 -23.53 37.21 -16.92
CA TRP A 819 -22.23 37.83 -16.84
C TRP A 819 -21.70 38.13 -18.23
N HIS A 820 -20.92 39.20 -18.28
CA HIS A 820 -20.20 39.61 -19.47
C HIS A 820 -18.72 39.37 -19.23
N PHE A 821 -18.02 38.86 -20.23
CA PHE A 821 -16.60 38.57 -20.13
C PHE A 821 -15.85 38.85 -21.43
N ALA A 822 -14.57 39.16 -21.30
CA ALA A 822 -13.70 39.30 -22.46
C ALA A 822 -13.34 37.89 -22.94
N CYS A 823 -13.77 37.54 -24.16
CA CYS A 823 -13.55 36.21 -24.72
C CYS A 823 -12.43 36.14 -25.76
N ALA A 824 -11.60 37.19 -25.86
CA ALA A 824 -10.52 37.32 -26.85
C ALA A 824 -9.24 36.57 -26.45
#